data_AF-A0A971R3U1-F1
#
_entry.id   AF-A0A971R3U1-F1
#
_cell.length_a   1.000
_cell.length_b   1.000
_cell.length_c   1.000
_cell.angle_alpha   90.00
_cell.angle_beta   90.00
_cell.angle_gamma   90.00
#
_symmetry.space_group_name_H-M   'P 1'
#
loop_
_entity.id
_entity.type
_entity.pdbx_description
1 polymer ?
#
loop_
_entity_poly.entity_id
_entity_poly.type
_entity_poly.pdbx_seq_one_letter_code
_entity_poly.pdbx_strand_id
1 'polypeptide(L)'
;MLRLLLRRVLGALAVLLVISYLSFLAQDLSFRSRMHQAAPAREVLWQAAERTGELWQNLAQGDLGAVVVTRGVWRQRSTQQFAELLGPYFVRSLALLTLAMALGGLVGGLVGLLAAGWRRRGVAFGLLALSIVGISTPSFFLGTLLQWLEIALYRATGVQLLPVGGFGWDRHLVLPVLVLAARPVAQVTRLAYAQFSTVFAADYVRTANAKGLRALTVWLRHITPNGATTVLTAMGTSLRFALSSLPVVEYMFGWPGAGRALLEALNTSQMGAATVLLLTLGALFVLVNLLLDVAYRSIDPRLASPELEARPRESWIEWLGGLLGDLWSALTLRQWRERQMQLADELPALTASVRASGHEVTDDPQAGQALGDRPATRLRRPKEWLWGLLGNPSLLIGLLLGLLLLVVVLFGPSLAPYQVVGTNPSHYLQPGELRPPFAPDARFALGTDAQGRDILSLLLVGARRTLGIALLAMLARIAVGSVLGFVAGWFSGSAADRLLMSIVEALSAFPALLLAMLVVYAVGIRQGLSAFVAGLAFVGWGEVMQTVRAQVMAIKPMDYIEGAVATGLREGQILTAHVLPNVWPSIVSLAFLEMGGVLMLLGELGFLGVFIGGGLAAGGDELPSLVYYDVPEWSVMLANSWSSFRSYPWAMLYPALAFFVAILAFTFVGEGLRWLSERLTLSFKTLTNRYTLLAAGVAVALVLGILNEASAYSQYRSRALAYDGERALADVTTLSSEVFNGRLSGTADADRVAAWLAEQFRAAGLQYGGQATQDYTQATSSHHRDLTAMPMLLCTGPDGQTMSAALNDDFWRHHNEYDVGGVGAGDVIIALDGGRWVPSAETAASIYGLSPAELASTDRILLEPLTDVESANWYVGFSGRLLPAQAPSARYELLAASPRTAGEAVPAVEVSPAWVERLVAGTGHTLAELGERHAAGEPLFLDTGWDAELRLPNTERRQATGLNVIGYWPGEDVALDGEAIIVAAHYDGLGRLPDGTLYPGANDNASGVATMLEVARTLRDQGFRPKRSLIFVAYTDGERHRALDYERFLQARMGFDAFEVVAAIQISGVGAGSGDRAAVWLSSRERLSQLFIKAARKVNTRVNTREPGLHADATLWPRPKGDLPSVVVSWAGADDVSHLPTDTADNIDLHKLQDVGEMVSLAVMVLASDPAY
;
A
#
# COMPACT_ATOMS: atom_id res chain seq x y z
N MET A 1 8.47 -38.16 28.94
CA MET A 1 8.36 -36.68 29.02
C MET A 1 9.48 -35.98 28.25
N LEU A 2 10.76 -36.22 28.57
CA LEU A 2 11.91 -35.59 27.89
C LEU A 2 11.92 -35.75 26.36
N ARG A 3 11.67 -36.97 25.83
CA ARG A 3 11.62 -37.24 24.37
C ARG A 3 10.52 -36.46 23.64
N LEU A 4 9.39 -36.22 24.31
CA LEU A 4 8.28 -35.48 23.71
C LEU A 4 8.56 -33.98 23.71
N LEU A 5 9.11 -33.46 24.80
CA LEU A 5 9.61 -32.08 24.86
C LEU A 5 10.65 -31.86 23.77
N LEU A 6 11.60 -32.78 23.59
CA LEU A 6 12.60 -32.73 22.52
C LEU A 6 11.95 -32.67 21.12
N ARG A 7 10.95 -33.52 20.84
CA ARG A 7 10.22 -33.53 19.56
C ARG A 7 9.48 -32.20 19.31
N ARG A 8 8.86 -31.63 20.35
CA ARG A 8 8.17 -30.32 20.26
C ARG A 8 9.15 -29.17 20.03
N VAL A 9 10.29 -29.18 20.71
CA VAL A 9 11.36 -28.18 20.53
C VAL A 9 11.95 -28.27 19.13
N LEU A 10 12.23 -29.47 18.62
CA LEU A 10 12.73 -29.65 17.24
C LEU A 10 11.70 -29.19 16.20
N GLY A 11 10.41 -29.52 16.39
CA GLY A 11 9.34 -29.02 15.53
C GLY A 11 9.22 -27.50 15.58
N ALA A 12 9.38 -26.90 16.76
CA ALA A 12 9.39 -25.45 16.91
C ALA A 12 10.57 -24.77 16.20
N LEU A 13 11.76 -25.34 16.29
CA LEU A 13 12.95 -24.84 15.59
C LEU A 13 12.74 -24.88 14.06
N ALA A 14 12.15 -25.95 13.54
CA ALA A 14 11.81 -26.03 12.12
C ALA A 14 10.80 -24.94 11.69
N VAL A 15 9.79 -24.69 12.52
CA VAL A 15 8.81 -23.60 12.29
C VAL A 15 9.49 -22.23 12.31
N LEU A 16 10.37 -21.98 13.28
CA LEU A 16 11.13 -20.72 13.37
C LEU A 16 12.03 -20.54 12.15
N LEU A 17 12.63 -21.61 11.61
CA LEU A 17 13.44 -21.55 10.40
C LEU A 17 12.62 -21.13 9.17
N VAL A 18 11.42 -21.70 9.03
CA VAL A 18 10.47 -21.29 7.98
C VAL A 18 10.04 -19.83 8.18
N ILE A 19 9.87 -19.39 9.43
CA ILE A 19 9.58 -17.98 9.77
C ILE A 19 10.68 -17.03 9.28
N SER A 20 11.94 -17.30 9.60
CA SER A 20 13.05 -16.50 9.11
C SER A 20 13.12 -16.47 7.58
N TYR A 21 12.93 -17.64 6.93
CA TYR A 21 13.00 -17.75 5.48
C TYR A 21 11.92 -16.92 4.78
N LEU A 22 10.65 -17.12 5.16
CA LEU A 22 9.55 -16.37 4.56
C LEU A 22 9.66 -14.87 4.84
N SER A 23 10.14 -14.49 6.04
CA SER A 23 10.38 -13.08 6.37
C SER A 23 11.40 -12.44 5.42
N PHE A 24 12.58 -13.05 5.25
CA PHE A 24 13.59 -12.53 4.34
C PHE A 24 13.14 -12.57 2.88
N LEU A 25 12.50 -13.65 2.45
CA LEU A 25 11.96 -13.76 1.10
C LEU A 25 11.02 -12.61 0.77
N ALA A 26 10.09 -12.32 1.68
CA ALA A 26 9.12 -11.28 1.44
C ALA A 26 9.67 -9.86 1.65
N GLN A 27 10.66 -9.68 2.53
CA GLN A 27 11.40 -8.42 2.64
C GLN A 27 12.21 -8.15 1.36
N ASP A 28 12.86 -9.16 0.78
CA ASP A 28 13.60 -9.05 -0.46
C ASP A 28 12.65 -8.77 -1.63
N LEU A 29 11.55 -9.51 -1.73
CA LEU A 29 10.48 -9.23 -2.69
C LEU A 29 9.90 -7.83 -2.50
N SER A 30 9.68 -7.38 -1.25
CA SER A 30 9.20 -6.02 -0.94
C SER A 30 10.22 -4.95 -1.32
N PHE A 31 11.50 -5.15 -1.02
CA PHE A 31 12.57 -4.23 -1.38
C PHE A 31 12.72 -4.13 -2.90
N ARG A 32 12.79 -5.27 -3.58
CA ARG A 32 12.86 -5.34 -5.05
C ARG A 32 11.59 -4.80 -5.70
N SER A 33 10.42 -4.98 -5.08
CA SER A 33 9.16 -4.39 -5.52
C SER A 33 9.16 -2.86 -5.33
N ARG A 34 9.76 -2.33 -4.26
CA ARG A 34 9.95 -0.88 -4.03
C ARG A 34 11.00 -0.25 -4.94
N MET A 35 12.09 -0.97 -5.22
CA MET A 35 13.20 -0.55 -6.09
C MET A 35 12.95 -0.91 -7.56
N HIS A 36 11.86 -1.65 -7.84
CA HIS A 36 11.45 -2.11 -9.16
C HIS A 36 12.50 -2.88 -9.96
N GLN A 37 13.31 -3.66 -9.26
CA GLN A 37 14.31 -4.55 -9.82
C GLN A 37 13.70 -5.93 -10.06
N ALA A 38 13.69 -6.37 -11.32
CA ALA A 38 13.32 -7.75 -11.65
C ALA A 38 14.53 -8.66 -11.39
N ALA A 39 14.30 -9.77 -10.68
CA ALA A 39 15.30 -10.81 -10.48
C ALA A 39 14.73 -12.18 -10.76
N PRO A 40 15.53 -13.13 -11.27
CA PRO A 40 15.11 -14.51 -11.44
C PRO A 40 14.61 -15.06 -10.10
N ALA A 41 13.45 -15.72 -10.09
CA ALA A 41 12.87 -16.27 -8.86
C ALA A 41 13.86 -17.15 -8.08
N ARG A 42 14.74 -17.87 -8.80
CA ARG A 42 15.81 -18.69 -8.20
C ARG A 42 16.78 -17.86 -7.34
N GLU A 43 17.19 -16.68 -7.80
CA GLU A 43 18.14 -15.82 -7.09
C GLU A 43 17.54 -15.29 -5.80
N VAL A 44 16.30 -14.80 -5.86
CA VAL A 44 15.54 -14.31 -4.70
C VAL A 44 15.34 -15.42 -3.66
N LEU A 45 14.97 -16.63 -4.11
CA LEU A 45 14.80 -17.78 -3.22
C LEU A 45 16.12 -18.19 -2.55
N TRP A 46 17.24 -18.11 -3.27
CA TRP A 46 18.56 -18.45 -2.75
C TRP A 46 19.08 -17.41 -1.76
N GLN A 47 18.96 -16.12 -2.09
CA GLN A 47 19.38 -15.03 -1.21
C GLN A 47 18.60 -15.02 0.11
N ALA A 48 17.30 -15.34 0.08
CA ALA A 48 16.51 -15.54 1.29
C ALA A 48 17.03 -16.72 2.14
N ALA A 49 17.50 -17.80 1.51
CA ALA A 49 18.06 -18.95 2.20
C ALA A 49 19.43 -18.62 2.82
N GLU A 50 20.28 -17.88 2.11
CA GLU A 50 21.59 -17.42 2.58
C GLU A 50 21.46 -16.51 3.80
N ARG A 51 20.63 -15.46 3.72
CA ARG A 51 20.34 -14.56 4.86
C ARG A 51 19.72 -15.31 6.05
N THR A 52 18.93 -16.34 5.78
CA THR A 52 18.42 -17.21 6.85
C THR A 52 19.58 -17.96 7.50
N GLY A 53 20.48 -18.55 6.73
CA GLY A 53 21.68 -19.21 7.24
C GLY A 53 22.54 -18.29 8.10
N GLU A 54 22.84 -17.08 7.60
CA GLU A 54 23.60 -16.05 8.31
C GLU A 54 22.95 -15.68 9.65
N LEU A 55 21.64 -15.42 9.65
CA LEU A 55 20.90 -15.08 10.87
C LEU A 55 21.02 -16.19 11.93
N TRP A 56 20.86 -17.45 11.54
CA TRP A 56 20.95 -18.58 12.47
C TRP A 56 22.39 -18.83 12.96
N GLN A 57 23.40 -18.55 12.13
CA GLN A 57 24.81 -18.56 12.56
C GLN A 57 25.10 -17.46 13.58
N ASN A 58 24.62 -16.24 13.33
CA ASN A 58 24.78 -15.10 14.24
C ASN A 58 24.04 -15.32 15.56
N LEU A 59 22.81 -15.86 15.51
CA LEU A 59 22.04 -16.30 16.67
C LEU A 59 22.81 -17.31 17.55
N ALA A 60 23.51 -18.27 16.93
CA ALA A 60 24.32 -19.24 17.66
C ALA A 60 25.54 -18.62 18.36
N GLN A 61 26.02 -17.47 17.86
CA GLN A 61 27.13 -16.71 18.42
C GLN A 61 26.66 -15.61 19.41
N GLY A 62 25.35 -15.42 19.55
CA GLY A 62 24.76 -14.38 20.40
C GLY A 62 24.70 -12.98 19.77
N ASP A 63 25.01 -12.85 18.47
CA ASP A 63 24.89 -11.60 17.74
C ASP A 63 23.51 -11.51 17.05
N LEU A 64 22.73 -10.52 17.44
CA LEU A 64 21.40 -10.24 16.88
C LEU A 64 21.39 -8.99 15.98
N GLY A 65 22.56 -8.45 15.69
CA GLY A 65 22.75 -7.19 14.98
C GLY A 65 22.47 -5.96 15.85
N ALA A 66 22.59 -4.80 15.21
CA ALA A 66 22.32 -3.52 15.83
C ALA A 66 21.07 -2.86 15.25
N VAL A 67 20.36 -2.09 16.08
CA VAL A 67 19.18 -1.31 15.70
C VAL A 67 19.50 0.17 15.85
N VAL A 68 19.12 0.92 14.83
CA VAL A 68 19.22 2.38 14.86
C VAL A 68 17.99 2.91 15.58
N VAL A 69 18.19 3.37 16.81
CA VAL A 69 17.15 4.02 17.60
C VAL A 69 17.26 5.52 17.36
N THR A 70 16.20 6.13 16.86
CA THR A 70 16.12 7.59 16.70
C THR A 70 15.41 8.17 17.93
N ARG A 71 16.08 9.03 18.71
CA ARG A 71 15.48 9.72 19.87
C ARG A 71 15.44 11.23 19.65
N GLY A 72 14.33 11.84 20.07
CA GLY A 72 14.14 13.30 20.11
C GLY A 72 13.69 13.93 18.79
N VAL A 73 13.18 15.17 18.89
CA VAL A 73 12.74 15.99 17.73
C VAL A 73 13.89 16.28 16.77
N TRP A 74 15.13 16.30 17.29
CA TRP A 74 16.37 16.55 16.54
C TRP A 74 17.01 15.29 15.93
N ARG A 75 16.28 14.16 15.83
CA ARG A 75 16.71 12.90 15.20
C ARG A 75 18.11 12.42 15.63
N GLN A 76 18.39 12.36 16.92
CA GLN A 76 19.66 11.79 17.39
C GLN A 76 19.64 10.27 17.15
N ARG A 77 20.48 9.80 16.23
CA ARG A 77 20.62 8.37 15.88
C ARG A 77 21.61 7.72 16.85
N SER A 78 21.13 6.82 17.70
CA SER A 78 21.99 5.97 18.52
C SER A 78 21.86 4.52 18.08
N THR A 79 22.98 3.89 17.76
CA THR A 79 23.05 2.46 17.46
C THR A 79 23.12 1.67 18.77
N GLN A 80 22.13 0.81 19.04
CA GLN A 80 22.10 -0.07 20.21
C GLN A 80 22.15 -1.53 19.77
N GLN A 81 22.80 -2.38 20.56
CA GLN A 81 22.79 -3.82 20.30
C GLN A 81 21.39 -4.37 20.53
N PHE A 82 20.86 -5.11 19.55
CA PHE A 82 19.48 -5.56 19.61
C PHE A 82 19.24 -6.59 20.72
N ALA A 83 20.27 -7.36 21.09
CA ALA A 83 20.23 -8.35 22.15
C ALA A 83 19.80 -7.76 23.52
N GLU A 84 20.23 -6.54 23.83
CA GLU A 84 19.89 -5.86 25.10
C GLU A 84 18.42 -5.43 25.15
N LEU A 85 17.82 -5.14 23.99
CA LEU A 85 16.44 -4.67 23.87
C LEU A 85 15.42 -5.83 23.81
N LEU A 86 15.85 -6.99 23.30
CA LEU A 86 14.96 -8.11 23.02
C LEU A 86 14.34 -8.73 24.27
N GLY A 87 15.14 -8.93 25.32
CA GLY A 87 14.69 -9.52 26.59
C GLY A 87 13.51 -8.75 27.21
N PRO A 88 13.64 -7.43 27.43
CA PRO A 88 12.53 -6.60 27.91
C PRO A 88 11.29 -6.66 27.02
N TYR A 89 11.44 -6.61 25.68
CA TYR A 89 10.30 -6.69 24.76
C TYR A 89 9.56 -8.02 24.89
N PHE A 90 10.30 -9.13 24.94
CA PHE A 90 9.72 -10.47 25.09
C PHE A 90 8.93 -10.62 26.39
N VAL A 91 9.51 -10.23 27.55
CA VAL A 91 8.87 -10.34 28.86
C VAL A 91 7.58 -9.51 28.92
N ARG A 92 7.61 -8.29 28.38
CA ARG A 92 6.46 -7.39 28.36
C ARG A 92 5.32 -7.91 27.47
N SER A 93 5.62 -8.49 26.32
CA SER A 93 4.63 -9.12 25.44
C SER A 93 4.06 -10.41 26.04
N LEU A 94 4.92 -11.24 26.63
CA LEU A 94 4.52 -12.47 27.31
C LEU A 94 3.57 -12.20 28.48
N ALA A 95 3.81 -11.14 29.25
CA ALA A 95 2.96 -10.75 30.36
C ALA A 95 1.53 -10.40 29.91
N LEU A 96 1.38 -9.56 28.88
CA LEU A 96 0.05 -9.22 28.35
C LEU A 96 -0.69 -10.46 27.84
N LEU A 97 0.00 -11.31 27.07
CA LEU A 97 -0.59 -12.49 26.48
C LEU A 97 -1.03 -13.52 27.54
N THR A 98 -0.18 -13.79 28.53
CA THR A 98 -0.48 -14.73 29.61
C THR A 98 -1.62 -14.25 30.50
N LEU A 99 -1.64 -12.96 30.87
CA LEU A 99 -2.73 -12.37 31.64
C LEU A 99 -4.05 -12.39 30.86
N ALA A 100 -4.04 -12.06 29.56
CA ALA A 100 -5.22 -12.11 28.71
C ALA A 100 -5.77 -13.53 28.55
N MET A 101 -4.89 -14.54 28.37
CA MET A 101 -5.29 -15.94 28.33
C MET A 101 -5.83 -16.43 29.67
N ALA A 102 -5.18 -16.09 30.78
CA ALA A 102 -5.64 -16.45 32.11
C ALA A 102 -7.04 -15.86 32.40
N LEU A 103 -7.24 -14.58 32.08
CA LEU A 103 -8.55 -13.92 32.19
C LEU A 103 -9.58 -14.59 31.28
N GLY A 104 -9.22 -14.88 30.03
CA GLY A 104 -10.05 -15.59 29.05
C GLY A 104 -10.51 -16.96 29.53
N GLY A 105 -9.60 -17.78 30.05
CA GLY A 105 -9.89 -19.10 30.59
C GLY A 105 -10.75 -19.06 31.86
N LEU A 106 -10.37 -18.20 32.82
CA LEU A 106 -11.05 -18.09 34.12
C LEU A 106 -12.45 -17.50 33.96
N VAL A 107 -12.56 -16.29 33.42
CA VAL A 107 -13.86 -15.63 33.23
C VAL A 107 -14.70 -16.41 32.23
N GLY A 108 -14.09 -16.82 31.11
CA GLY A 108 -14.78 -17.55 30.07
C GLY A 108 -15.39 -18.86 30.59
N GLY A 109 -14.58 -19.67 31.27
CA GLY A 109 -14.98 -20.95 31.84
C GLY A 109 -16.02 -20.79 32.96
N LEU A 110 -15.86 -19.80 33.84
CA LEU A 110 -16.81 -19.52 34.92
C LEU A 110 -18.18 -19.09 34.38
N VAL A 111 -18.21 -18.16 33.43
CA VAL A 111 -19.46 -17.70 32.80
C VAL A 111 -20.15 -18.86 32.07
N GLY A 112 -19.38 -19.68 31.34
CA GLY A 112 -19.92 -20.87 30.67
C GLY A 112 -20.50 -21.90 31.64
N LEU A 113 -19.81 -22.16 32.76
CA LEU A 113 -20.27 -23.07 33.82
C LEU A 113 -21.56 -22.57 34.49
N LEU A 114 -21.60 -21.29 34.88
CA LEU A 114 -22.77 -20.66 35.51
C LEU A 114 -23.99 -20.69 34.57
N ALA A 115 -23.78 -20.35 33.29
CA ALA A 115 -24.84 -20.37 32.30
C ALA A 115 -25.39 -21.79 32.04
N ALA A 116 -24.53 -22.81 32.02
CA ALA A 116 -24.93 -24.20 31.88
C ALA A 116 -25.75 -24.68 33.10
N GLY A 117 -25.34 -24.26 34.31
CA GLY A 117 -26.03 -24.61 35.55
C GLY A 117 -27.43 -24.01 35.68
N TRP A 118 -27.66 -22.81 35.15
CA TRP A 118 -28.98 -22.14 35.25
C TRP A 118 -30.06 -22.73 34.34
N ARG A 119 -29.73 -23.51 33.30
CA ARG A 119 -30.68 -24.20 32.39
C ARG A 119 -31.84 -23.36 31.83
N ARG A 120 -31.71 -22.03 31.77
CA ARG A 120 -32.74 -21.12 31.23
C ARG A 120 -32.50 -20.85 29.74
N ARG A 121 -33.53 -21.03 28.91
CA ARG A 121 -33.47 -20.78 27.45
C ARG A 121 -33.01 -19.35 27.10
N GLY A 122 -33.43 -18.34 27.87
CA GLY A 122 -33.03 -16.94 27.65
C GLY A 122 -31.55 -16.67 27.95
N VAL A 123 -30.97 -17.35 28.96
CA VAL A 123 -29.56 -17.22 29.31
C VAL A 123 -28.67 -17.79 28.21
N ALA A 124 -29.05 -18.94 27.65
CA ALA A 124 -28.34 -19.54 26.52
C ALA A 124 -28.33 -18.62 25.29
N PHE A 125 -29.47 -18.01 24.97
CA PHE A 125 -29.57 -17.05 23.87
C PHE A 125 -28.70 -15.80 24.11
N GLY A 126 -28.81 -15.19 25.29
CA GLY A 126 -28.00 -14.01 25.63
C GLY A 126 -26.50 -14.29 25.60
N LEU A 127 -26.08 -15.46 26.09
CA LEU A 127 -24.68 -15.90 26.05
C LEU A 127 -24.18 -16.11 24.62
N LEU A 128 -24.98 -16.75 23.75
CA LEU A 128 -24.62 -16.92 22.34
C LEU A 128 -24.49 -15.57 21.63
N ALA A 129 -25.46 -14.68 21.81
CA ALA A 129 -25.42 -13.34 21.22
C ALA A 129 -24.20 -12.53 21.70
N LEU A 130 -23.92 -12.54 23.01
CA LEU A 130 -22.75 -11.87 23.58
C LEU A 130 -21.43 -12.48 23.08
N SER A 131 -21.38 -13.80 22.92
CA SER A 131 -20.19 -14.47 22.38
C SER A 131 -19.93 -14.10 20.92
N ILE A 132 -20.99 -13.97 20.11
CA ILE A 132 -20.89 -13.54 18.72
C ILE A 132 -20.38 -12.10 18.68
N VAL A 133 -20.97 -11.20 19.47
CA VAL A 133 -20.49 -9.82 19.60
C VAL A 133 -19.01 -9.77 19.98
N GLY A 134 -18.59 -10.51 21.01
CA GLY A 134 -17.19 -10.54 21.45
C GLY A 134 -16.21 -11.10 20.41
N ILE A 135 -16.62 -12.12 19.64
CA ILE A 135 -15.80 -12.67 18.54
C ILE A 135 -15.72 -11.70 17.35
N SER A 136 -16.80 -10.97 17.08
CA SER A 136 -16.90 -10.03 15.97
C SER A 136 -16.29 -8.65 16.27
N THR A 137 -15.88 -8.37 17.51
CA THR A 137 -15.33 -7.07 17.92
C THR A 137 -13.83 -6.99 17.59
N PRO A 138 -13.40 -6.12 16.65
CA PRO A 138 -11.98 -5.94 16.38
C PRO A 138 -11.24 -5.34 17.58
N SER A 139 -9.99 -5.77 17.77
CA SER A 139 -9.14 -5.30 18.88
C SER A 139 -8.94 -3.78 18.87
N PHE A 140 -8.67 -3.20 17.69
CA PHE A 140 -8.52 -1.75 17.52
C PHE A 140 -9.83 -0.98 17.83
N PHE A 141 -10.99 -1.54 17.49
CA PHE A 141 -12.28 -0.91 17.77
C PHE A 141 -12.59 -0.96 19.28
N LEU A 142 -12.41 -2.13 19.92
CA LEU A 142 -12.65 -2.24 21.35
C LEU A 142 -11.70 -1.34 22.15
N GLY A 143 -10.43 -1.31 21.78
CA GLY A 143 -9.45 -0.48 22.46
C GLY A 143 -9.71 1.01 22.33
N THR A 144 -10.04 1.47 21.12
CA THR A 144 -10.44 2.88 20.90
C THR A 144 -11.72 3.23 21.63
N LEU A 145 -12.71 2.33 21.66
CA LEU A 145 -13.94 2.51 22.42
C LEU A 145 -13.67 2.63 23.93
N LEU A 146 -12.82 1.77 24.49
CA LEU A 146 -12.45 1.82 25.91
C LEU A 146 -11.63 3.07 26.26
N GLN A 147 -10.67 3.45 25.40
CA GLN A 147 -9.92 4.70 25.58
C GLN A 147 -10.85 5.92 25.49
N TRP A 148 -11.77 5.94 24.53
CA TRP A 148 -12.76 7.02 24.39
C TRP A 148 -13.70 7.08 25.60
N LEU A 149 -14.18 5.93 26.10
CA LEU A 149 -15.05 5.87 27.28
C LEU A 149 -14.34 6.41 28.52
N GLU A 150 -13.08 6.04 28.73
CA GLU A 150 -12.26 6.55 29.84
C GLU A 150 -12.00 8.05 29.71
N ILE A 151 -11.68 8.53 28.51
CA ILE A 151 -11.50 9.98 28.25
C ILE A 151 -12.82 10.73 28.48
N ALA A 152 -13.95 10.18 28.03
CA ALA A 152 -15.27 10.78 28.22
C ALA A 152 -15.66 10.81 29.71
N LEU A 153 -15.42 9.72 30.45
CA LEU A 153 -15.64 9.65 31.89
C LEU A 153 -14.77 10.66 32.64
N TYR A 154 -13.49 10.74 32.30
CA TYR A 154 -12.57 11.71 32.88
C TYR A 154 -13.01 13.15 32.60
N ARG A 155 -13.43 13.46 31.36
CA ARG A 155 -13.98 14.78 31.01
C ARG A 155 -15.27 15.11 31.77
N ALA A 156 -16.11 14.12 32.04
CA ALA A 156 -17.39 14.32 32.72
C ALA A 156 -17.26 14.40 34.27
N THR A 157 -16.33 13.65 34.86
CA THR A 157 -16.23 13.48 36.33
C THR A 157 -14.95 14.03 36.94
N GLY A 158 -13.92 14.30 36.13
CA GLY A 158 -12.57 14.63 36.59
C GLY A 158 -11.79 13.46 37.20
N VAL A 159 -12.38 12.27 37.29
CA VAL A 159 -11.77 11.08 37.90
C VAL A 159 -11.21 10.17 36.82
N GLN A 160 -9.91 9.90 36.88
CA GLN A 160 -9.25 8.92 36.03
C GLN A 160 -9.26 7.55 36.73
N LEU A 161 -10.00 6.59 36.19
CA LEU A 161 -10.03 5.21 36.69
C LEU A 161 -8.79 4.45 36.22
N LEU A 162 -8.50 4.54 34.92
CA LEU A 162 -7.47 3.76 34.23
C LEU A 162 -6.62 4.65 33.32
N PRO A 163 -5.31 4.35 33.20
CA PRO A 163 -4.45 5.01 32.23
C PRO A 163 -4.82 4.58 30.81
N VAL A 164 -4.99 5.57 29.91
CA VAL A 164 -5.38 5.34 28.50
C VAL A 164 -4.22 4.84 27.62
N GLY A 165 -3.00 4.84 28.13
CA GLY A 165 -1.81 4.33 27.45
C GLY A 165 -0.55 4.58 28.28
N GLY A 166 0.59 4.08 27.81
CA GLY A 166 1.87 4.10 28.50
C GLY A 166 2.30 2.71 28.98
N PHE A 167 3.34 2.68 29.80
CA PHE A 167 3.89 1.45 30.37
C PHE A 167 3.89 1.50 31.89
N GLY A 168 3.46 0.41 32.52
CA GLY A 168 3.49 0.21 33.96
C GLY A 168 3.04 -1.20 34.33
N TRP A 169 3.61 -1.77 35.38
CA TRP A 169 3.24 -3.09 35.92
C TRP A 169 2.05 -3.01 36.90
N ASP A 170 1.13 -2.09 36.64
CA ASP A 170 0.07 -1.65 37.55
C ASP A 170 -1.25 -1.51 36.79
N ARG A 171 -1.99 -0.40 36.95
CA ARG A 171 -3.23 -0.12 36.22
C ARG A 171 -3.03 -0.03 34.70
N HIS A 172 -1.82 0.19 34.20
CA HIS A 172 -1.50 0.24 32.77
C HIS A 172 -1.70 -1.11 32.04
N LEU A 173 -1.76 -2.22 32.78
CA LEU A 173 -2.03 -3.54 32.21
C LEU A 173 -3.51 -3.76 31.88
N VAL A 174 -4.43 -3.07 32.58
CA VAL A 174 -5.86 -3.44 32.61
C VAL A 174 -6.51 -3.30 31.24
N LEU A 175 -6.41 -2.13 30.59
CA LEU A 175 -7.05 -1.91 29.29
C LEU A 175 -6.47 -2.82 28.18
N PRO A 176 -5.13 -2.93 27.99
CA PRO A 176 -4.57 -3.87 27.02
C PRO A 176 -5.01 -5.32 27.24
N VAL A 177 -5.01 -5.79 28.50
CA VAL A 177 -5.42 -7.16 28.83
C VAL A 177 -6.90 -7.39 28.56
N LEU A 178 -7.77 -6.42 28.86
CA LEU A 178 -9.21 -6.52 28.56
C LEU A 178 -9.47 -6.62 27.06
N VAL A 179 -8.78 -5.81 26.26
CA VAL A 179 -8.91 -5.85 24.79
C VAL A 179 -8.46 -7.21 24.25
N LEU A 180 -7.29 -7.70 24.67
CA LEU A 180 -6.76 -9.00 24.23
C LEU A 180 -7.59 -10.18 24.73
N ALA A 181 -8.22 -10.06 25.91
CA ALA A 181 -9.02 -11.13 26.51
C ALA A 181 -10.44 -11.22 25.95
N ALA A 182 -10.98 -10.18 25.30
CA ALA A 182 -12.37 -10.12 24.87
C ALA A 182 -12.81 -11.33 24.03
N ARG A 183 -12.04 -11.65 22.98
CA ARG A 183 -12.31 -12.80 22.11
C ARG A 183 -12.08 -14.15 22.80
N PRO A 184 -10.96 -14.38 23.52
CA PRO A 184 -10.79 -15.56 24.37
C PRO A 184 -11.94 -15.79 25.35
N VAL A 185 -12.40 -14.76 26.07
CA VAL A 185 -13.55 -14.86 26.98
C VAL A 185 -14.78 -15.34 26.21
N ALA A 186 -15.12 -14.70 25.10
CA ALA A 186 -16.30 -15.05 24.30
C ALA A 186 -16.24 -16.50 23.77
N GLN A 187 -15.11 -16.92 23.21
CA GLN A 187 -14.91 -18.25 22.63
C GLN A 187 -14.88 -19.34 23.71
N VAL A 188 -14.16 -19.12 24.80
CA VAL A 188 -14.10 -20.04 25.94
C VAL A 188 -15.49 -20.16 26.59
N THR A 189 -16.21 -19.05 26.83
CA THR A 189 -17.57 -19.09 27.39
C THR A 189 -18.51 -19.95 26.55
N ARG A 190 -18.49 -19.77 25.23
CA ARG A 190 -19.36 -20.51 24.31
C ARG A 190 -19.06 -22.01 24.31
N LEU A 191 -17.78 -22.39 24.21
CA LEU A 191 -17.36 -23.80 24.20
C LEU A 191 -17.55 -24.46 25.58
N ALA A 192 -17.22 -23.75 26.65
CA ALA A 192 -17.44 -24.17 28.02
C ALA A 192 -18.93 -24.40 28.30
N TYR A 193 -19.81 -23.49 27.86
CA TYR A 193 -21.26 -23.65 28.01
C TYR A 193 -21.76 -24.94 27.35
N ALA A 194 -21.34 -25.19 26.10
CA ALA A 194 -21.73 -26.39 25.37
C ALA A 194 -21.27 -27.67 26.09
N GLN A 195 -19.99 -27.71 26.50
CA GLN A 195 -19.44 -28.87 27.20
C GLN A 195 -19.98 -29.05 28.62
N PHE A 196 -20.12 -27.98 29.40
CA PHE A 196 -20.68 -28.11 30.74
C PHE A 196 -22.15 -28.51 30.69
N SER A 197 -22.91 -28.07 29.68
CA SER A 197 -24.30 -28.50 29.49
C SER A 197 -24.43 -30.01 29.27
N THR A 198 -23.51 -30.64 28.53
CA THR A 198 -23.48 -32.10 28.36
C THR A 198 -23.05 -32.80 29.65
N VAL A 199 -22.03 -32.28 30.33
CA VAL A 199 -21.55 -32.81 31.62
C VAL A 199 -22.64 -32.75 32.71
N PHE A 200 -23.38 -31.63 32.81
CA PHE A 200 -24.51 -31.49 33.73
C PHE A 200 -25.63 -32.50 33.47
N ALA A 201 -25.73 -33.04 32.26
CA ALA A 201 -26.71 -34.05 31.89
C ALA A 201 -26.24 -35.49 32.16
N ALA A 202 -24.96 -35.70 32.45
CA ALA A 202 -24.35 -37.02 32.59
C ALA A 202 -24.82 -37.79 33.84
N ASP A 203 -24.86 -39.12 33.74
CA ASP A 203 -25.43 -40.00 34.77
C ASP A 203 -24.64 -39.99 36.09
N TYR A 204 -23.32 -39.81 36.04
CA TYR A 204 -22.50 -39.68 37.25
C TYR A 204 -22.82 -38.40 38.04
N VAL A 205 -23.21 -37.31 37.37
CA VAL A 205 -23.65 -36.06 38.03
C VAL A 205 -25.03 -36.26 38.66
N ARG A 206 -25.95 -36.95 37.98
CA ARG A 206 -27.25 -37.33 38.56
C ARG A 206 -27.06 -38.17 39.83
N THR A 207 -26.12 -39.11 39.79
CA THR A 207 -25.78 -39.99 40.93
C THR A 207 -25.16 -39.20 42.08
N ALA A 208 -24.25 -38.26 41.81
CA ALA A 208 -23.66 -37.39 42.81
C ALA A 208 -24.70 -36.52 43.52
N ASN A 209 -25.68 -35.98 42.77
CA ASN A 209 -26.82 -35.25 43.35
C ASN A 209 -27.74 -36.17 44.16
N ALA A 210 -28.01 -37.39 43.70
CA ALA A 210 -28.83 -38.37 44.42
C ALA A 210 -28.19 -38.82 45.75
N LYS A 211 -26.86 -38.80 45.86
CA LYS A 211 -26.11 -39.03 47.11
C LYS A 211 -26.22 -37.87 48.12
N GLY A 212 -26.93 -36.79 47.79
CA GLY A 212 -27.10 -35.64 48.67
C GLY A 212 -25.85 -34.75 48.83
N LEU A 213 -24.88 -34.85 47.91
CA LEU A 213 -23.70 -33.99 47.94
C LEU A 213 -24.09 -32.52 47.74
N ARG A 214 -23.39 -31.60 48.44
CA ARG A 214 -23.61 -30.16 48.29
C ARG A 214 -23.36 -29.73 46.84
N ALA A 215 -24.22 -28.86 46.29
CA ALA A 215 -24.13 -28.39 44.91
C ALA A 215 -22.73 -27.88 44.54
N LEU A 216 -22.09 -27.10 45.42
CA LEU A 216 -20.73 -26.60 45.19
C LEU A 216 -19.68 -27.73 45.05
N THR A 217 -19.82 -28.81 45.82
CA THR A 217 -18.95 -29.99 45.73
C THR A 217 -19.19 -30.73 44.42
N VAL A 218 -20.44 -30.85 43.98
CA VAL A 218 -20.78 -31.44 42.68
C VAL A 218 -20.17 -30.62 41.54
N TRP A 219 -20.25 -29.29 41.61
CA TRP A 219 -19.70 -28.41 40.58
C TRP A 219 -18.18 -28.48 40.54
N LEU A 220 -17.49 -28.21 41.65
CA LEU A 220 -16.03 -28.13 41.68
C LEU A 220 -15.33 -29.48 41.50
N ARG A 221 -15.89 -30.58 42.03
CA ARG A 221 -15.21 -31.89 42.03
C ARG A 221 -15.66 -32.83 40.92
N HIS A 222 -16.88 -32.69 40.43
CA HIS A 222 -17.44 -33.62 39.43
C HIS A 222 -17.73 -32.96 38.08
N ILE A 223 -18.04 -31.66 38.01
CA ILE A 223 -18.37 -31.01 36.73
C ILE A 223 -17.15 -30.30 36.14
N THR A 224 -16.52 -29.39 36.92
CA THR A 224 -15.40 -28.57 36.43
C THR A 224 -14.24 -29.38 35.86
N PRO A 225 -13.72 -30.43 36.53
CA PRO A 225 -12.59 -31.21 35.99
C PRO A 225 -12.92 -31.91 34.66
N ASN A 226 -14.17 -32.36 34.48
CA ASN A 226 -14.62 -33.06 33.27
C ASN A 226 -14.93 -32.12 32.09
N GLY A 227 -15.03 -30.81 32.32
CA GLY A 227 -15.15 -29.81 31.25
C GLY A 227 -13.90 -28.94 31.07
N ALA A 228 -12.93 -29.00 32.00
CA ALA A 228 -11.71 -28.21 31.97
C ALA A 228 -10.85 -28.47 30.72
N THR A 229 -10.86 -29.69 30.20
CA THR A 229 -10.15 -30.04 28.95
C THR A 229 -10.65 -29.23 27.76
N THR A 230 -11.97 -29.02 27.63
CA THR A 230 -12.54 -28.21 26.55
C THR A 230 -12.24 -26.72 26.73
N VAL A 231 -12.21 -26.23 27.97
CA VAL A 231 -11.78 -24.86 28.28
C VAL A 231 -10.33 -24.65 27.83
N LEU A 232 -9.43 -25.57 28.13
CA LEU A 232 -8.05 -25.52 27.65
C LEU A 232 -7.95 -25.56 26.11
N THR A 233 -8.75 -26.41 25.45
CA THR A 233 -8.85 -26.47 23.97
C THR A 233 -9.32 -25.16 23.37
N ALA A 234 -10.29 -24.52 24.00
CA ALA A 234 -10.76 -23.19 23.63
C ALA A 234 -9.66 -22.12 23.82
N MET A 235 -8.85 -22.22 24.88
CA MET A 235 -7.73 -21.30 25.10
C MET A 235 -6.63 -21.46 24.04
N GLY A 236 -6.26 -22.70 23.68
CA GLY A 236 -5.25 -22.94 22.63
C GLY A 236 -5.66 -22.46 21.25
N THR A 237 -6.96 -22.57 20.92
CA THR A 237 -7.49 -21.98 19.67
C THR A 237 -7.54 -20.45 19.73
N SER A 238 -7.88 -19.88 20.90
CA SER A 238 -7.95 -18.42 21.10
C SER A 238 -6.57 -17.74 21.13
N LEU A 239 -5.52 -18.47 21.52
CA LEU A 239 -4.14 -17.98 21.57
C LEU A 239 -3.67 -17.42 20.22
N ARG A 240 -3.99 -18.11 19.12
CA ARG A 240 -3.62 -17.67 17.75
C ARG A 240 -4.17 -16.29 17.45
N PHE A 241 -5.42 -16.04 17.82
CA PHE A 241 -6.08 -14.74 17.61
C PHE A 241 -5.49 -13.65 18.50
N ALA A 242 -5.27 -13.96 19.79
CA ALA A 242 -4.68 -12.99 20.72
C ALA A 242 -3.27 -12.56 20.29
N LEU A 243 -2.45 -13.50 19.80
CA LEU A 243 -1.12 -13.21 19.27
C LEU A 243 -1.20 -12.36 17.99
N SER A 244 -2.17 -12.61 17.12
CA SER A 244 -2.39 -11.79 15.91
C SER A 244 -2.73 -10.33 16.26
N SER A 245 -3.54 -10.11 17.29
CA SER A 245 -3.91 -8.77 17.75
C SER A 245 -2.87 -8.09 18.65
N LEU A 246 -1.87 -8.83 19.14
CA LEU A 246 -0.90 -8.32 20.10
C LEU A 246 -0.14 -7.08 19.61
N PRO A 247 0.41 -7.03 18.37
CA PRO A 247 1.08 -5.84 17.86
C PRO A 247 0.17 -4.60 17.83
N VAL A 248 -1.08 -4.77 17.42
CA VAL A 248 -2.09 -3.69 17.36
C VAL A 248 -2.36 -3.13 18.75
N VAL A 249 -2.58 -3.99 19.73
CA VAL A 249 -2.86 -3.59 21.11
C VAL A 249 -1.64 -2.90 21.74
N GLU A 250 -0.44 -3.45 21.55
CA GLU A 250 0.79 -2.85 22.07
C GLU A 250 1.03 -1.46 21.48
N TYR A 251 0.85 -1.31 20.17
CA TYR A 251 1.01 -0.04 19.49
C TYR A 251 -0.01 1.01 19.98
N MET A 252 -1.29 0.65 20.03
CA MET A 252 -2.40 1.53 20.40
C MET A 252 -2.33 2.04 21.85
N PHE A 253 -1.91 1.19 22.79
CA PHE A 253 -1.70 1.60 24.19
C PHE A 253 -0.29 2.13 24.44
N GLY A 254 0.61 2.11 23.47
CA GLY A 254 1.99 2.53 23.65
C GLY A 254 2.81 1.58 24.54
N TRP A 255 2.43 0.32 24.64
CA TRP A 255 3.12 -0.71 25.40
C TRP A 255 4.44 -1.11 24.69
N PRO A 256 5.61 -0.98 25.32
CA PRO A 256 6.90 -1.23 24.69
C PRO A 256 7.24 -2.73 24.67
N GLY A 257 6.45 -3.50 23.91
CA GLY A 257 6.62 -4.93 23.65
C GLY A 257 7.18 -5.23 22.26
N ALA A 258 7.33 -6.52 21.94
CA ALA A 258 7.89 -7.01 20.69
C ALA A 258 7.02 -6.70 19.47
N GLY A 259 5.70 -6.69 19.63
CA GLY A 259 4.77 -6.36 18.55
C GLY A 259 4.84 -4.89 18.15
N ARG A 260 4.89 -3.98 19.12
CA ARG A 260 5.13 -2.54 18.84
C ARG A 260 6.49 -2.31 18.18
N ALA A 261 7.55 -2.89 18.74
CA ALA A 261 8.90 -2.75 18.19
C ALA A 261 8.98 -3.26 16.75
N LEU A 262 8.24 -4.33 16.42
CA LEU A 262 8.19 -4.87 15.06
C LEU A 262 7.59 -3.86 14.08
N LEU A 263 6.50 -3.21 14.46
CA LEU A 263 5.84 -2.20 13.63
C LEU A 263 6.76 -0.99 13.42
N GLU A 264 7.48 -0.54 14.45
CA GLU A 264 8.47 0.53 14.35
C GLU A 264 9.64 0.13 13.43
N ALA A 265 10.14 -1.10 13.52
CA ALA A 265 11.20 -1.62 12.66
C ALA A 265 10.77 -1.70 11.19
N LEU A 266 9.52 -2.11 10.93
CA LEU A 266 8.96 -2.15 9.57
C LEU A 266 8.79 -0.73 8.99
N ASN A 267 8.28 0.21 9.78
CA ASN A 267 8.12 1.61 9.36
C ASN A 267 9.46 2.30 9.09
N THR A 268 10.51 1.99 9.85
CA THR A 268 11.87 2.50 9.64
C THR A 268 12.69 1.69 8.64
N SER A 269 12.08 0.70 7.97
CA SER A 269 12.73 -0.20 7.00
C SER A 269 13.97 -0.94 7.54
N GLN A 270 14.01 -1.23 8.84
CA GLN A 270 15.08 -1.99 9.50
C GLN A 270 14.82 -3.51 9.37
N MET A 271 15.15 -4.06 8.20
CA MET A 271 14.81 -5.45 7.81
C MET A 271 15.29 -6.51 8.81
N GLY A 272 16.55 -6.41 9.27
CA GLY A 272 17.12 -7.36 10.23
C GLY A 272 16.36 -7.40 11.55
N ALA A 273 16.10 -6.22 12.13
CA ALA A 273 15.36 -6.07 13.37
C ALA A 273 13.93 -6.63 13.27
N ALA A 274 13.24 -6.34 12.17
CA ALA A 274 11.89 -6.85 11.93
C ALA A 274 11.85 -8.39 11.88
N THR A 275 12.83 -9.03 11.25
CA THR A 275 12.90 -10.51 11.20
C THR A 275 13.17 -11.11 12.58
N VAL A 276 14.08 -10.54 13.38
CA VAL A 276 14.34 -11.04 14.75
C VAL A 276 13.10 -10.87 15.64
N LEU A 277 12.36 -9.77 15.51
CA LEU A 277 11.12 -9.55 16.26
C LEU A 277 10.00 -10.51 15.84
N LEU A 278 9.89 -10.82 14.54
CA LEU A 278 8.99 -11.86 14.04
C LEU A 278 9.31 -13.24 14.63
N LEU A 279 10.60 -13.61 14.65
CA LEU A 279 11.05 -14.85 15.31
C LEU A 279 10.72 -14.85 16.79
N THR A 280 10.84 -13.71 17.45
CA THR A 280 10.52 -13.55 18.88
C THR A 280 9.03 -13.78 19.16
N LEU A 281 8.14 -13.24 18.31
CA LEU A 281 6.70 -13.52 18.39
C LEU A 281 6.37 -14.99 18.06
N GLY A 282 7.07 -15.60 17.10
CA GLY A 282 6.95 -17.02 16.80
C GLY A 282 7.41 -17.91 17.96
N ALA A 283 8.51 -17.55 18.62
CA ALA A 283 9.02 -18.24 19.80
C ALA A 283 8.04 -18.11 20.98
N LEU A 284 7.42 -16.94 21.15
CA LEU A 284 6.36 -16.72 22.12
C LEU A 284 5.16 -17.66 21.87
N PHE A 285 4.73 -17.79 20.61
CA PHE A 285 3.65 -18.71 20.23
C PHE A 285 3.96 -20.16 20.61
N VAL A 286 5.15 -20.63 20.24
CA VAL A 286 5.62 -21.98 20.57
C VAL A 286 5.63 -22.18 22.09
N LEU A 287 6.21 -21.23 22.83
CA LEU A 287 6.33 -21.33 24.28
C LEU A 287 4.95 -21.44 24.94
N VAL A 288 4.00 -20.58 24.56
CA VAL A 288 2.66 -20.63 25.16
C VAL A 288 1.92 -21.91 24.75
N ASN A 289 2.06 -22.41 23.52
CA ASN A 289 1.51 -23.71 23.14
C ASN A 289 2.13 -24.86 23.93
N LEU A 290 3.43 -24.82 24.20
CA LEU A 290 4.11 -25.82 25.03
C LEU A 290 3.57 -25.78 26.48
N LEU A 291 3.35 -24.59 27.03
CA LEU A 291 2.75 -24.41 28.36
C LEU A 291 1.32 -24.95 28.40
N LEU A 292 0.52 -24.72 27.35
CA LEU A 292 -0.81 -25.30 27.22
C LEU A 292 -0.75 -26.82 27.15
N ASP A 293 0.11 -27.40 26.32
CA ASP A 293 0.37 -28.85 26.22
C ASP A 293 0.71 -29.48 27.58
N VAL A 294 1.53 -28.80 28.38
CA VAL A 294 1.86 -29.23 29.75
C VAL A 294 0.62 -29.14 30.66
N ALA A 295 -0.16 -28.06 30.55
CA ALA A 295 -1.39 -27.89 31.32
C ALA A 295 -2.48 -28.93 30.98
N TYR A 296 -2.58 -29.38 29.73
CA TYR A 296 -3.48 -30.48 29.37
C TYR A 296 -3.16 -31.76 30.14
N ARG A 297 -1.87 -32.09 30.25
CA ARG A 297 -1.41 -33.32 30.88
C ARG A 297 -1.52 -33.31 32.40
N SER A 298 -1.42 -32.13 33.01
CA SER A 298 -1.62 -32.00 34.46
C SER A 298 -3.10 -32.13 34.84
N ILE A 299 -4.02 -31.73 33.95
CA ILE A 299 -5.46 -31.80 34.18
C ILE A 299 -6.04 -33.19 33.87
N ASP A 300 -5.61 -33.84 32.78
CA ASP A 300 -6.03 -35.21 32.45
C ASP A 300 -4.83 -36.10 32.04
N PRO A 301 -4.28 -36.91 32.97
CA PRO A 301 -3.18 -37.82 32.66
C PRO A 301 -3.57 -38.98 31.73
N ARG A 302 -4.87 -39.23 31.47
CA ARG A 302 -5.30 -40.27 30.51
C ARG A 302 -5.02 -39.87 29.08
N LEU A 303 -5.00 -38.57 28.79
CA LEU A 303 -4.56 -38.02 27.51
C LEU A 303 -3.03 -38.14 27.30
N ALA A 304 -2.29 -38.64 28.30
CA ALA A 304 -0.88 -38.95 28.21
C ALA A 304 -0.57 -40.44 27.90
N SER A 305 -1.58 -41.30 27.69
CA SER A 305 -1.35 -42.72 27.44
C SER A 305 -0.77 -42.97 26.02
N PRO A 306 0.27 -43.82 25.88
CA PRO A 306 0.96 -44.07 24.61
C PRO A 306 0.13 -44.84 23.57
N GLU A 307 -1.10 -45.23 23.89
CA GLU A 307 -1.92 -46.11 23.04
C GLU A 307 -2.41 -45.43 21.74
N LEU A 308 -2.30 -44.10 21.65
CA LEU A 308 -2.51 -43.35 20.41
C LEU A 308 -1.22 -43.13 19.58
N GLU A 309 -0.04 -43.54 20.09
CA GLU A 309 1.26 -43.51 19.38
C GLU A 309 1.62 -44.84 18.69
N ALA A 310 0.66 -45.73 18.44
CA ALA A 310 0.86 -46.91 17.59
C ALA A 310 0.93 -46.54 16.09
N ARG A 311 1.85 -45.65 15.71
CA ARG A 311 2.35 -45.54 14.33
C ARG A 311 3.79 -46.07 14.28
N PRO A 312 4.18 -46.79 13.23
CA PRO A 312 5.54 -47.31 13.11
C PRO A 312 6.53 -46.15 13.19
N ARG A 313 7.64 -46.36 13.90
CA ARG A 313 8.74 -45.42 14.00
C ARG A 313 9.44 -45.32 12.63
N GLU A 314 9.05 -44.36 11.81
CA GLU A 314 9.80 -44.02 10.60
C GLU A 314 10.96 -43.07 10.95
N SER A 315 12.16 -43.42 10.51
CA SER A 315 13.34 -42.55 10.53
C SER A 315 13.10 -41.30 9.68
N TRP A 316 13.68 -40.15 10.02
CA TRP A 316 13.51 -38.93 9.21
C TRP A 316 13.99 -39.08 7.75
N ILE A 317 14.94 -40.00 7.52
CA ILE A 317 15.46 -40.37 6.19
C ILE A 317 14.45 -41.26 5.43
N GLU A 318 13.76 -42.16 6.14
CA GLU A 318 12.67 -42.96 5.58
C GLU A 318 11.42 -42.11 5.32
N TRP A 319 11.17 -41.09 6.14
CA TRP A 319 10.12 -40.10 5.95
C TRP A 319 10.36 -39.22 4.71
N LEU A 320 11.60 -38.76 4.47
CA LEU A 320 11.97 -37.99 3.27
C LEU A 320 11.99 -38.86 2.00
N GLY A 321 12.56 -40.07 2.09
CA GLY A 321 12.56 -41.04 0.99
C GLY A 321 11.14 -41.51 0.64
N GLY A 322 10.30 -41.72 1.66
CA GLY A 322 8.89 -42.02 1.54
C GLY A 322 8.09 -40.85 0.99
N LEU A 323 8.39 -39.60 1.35
CA LEU A 323 7.73 -38.41 0.79
C LEU A 323 7.92 -38.29 -0.72
N LEU A 324 9.15 -38.50 -1.23
CA LEU A 324 9.45 -38.42 -2.66
C LEU A 324 8.95 -39.65 -3.44
N GLY A 325 9.09 -40.85 -2.87
CA GLY A 325 8.54 -42.08 -3.44
C GLY A 325 7.00 -42.09 -3.45
N ASP A 326 6.38 -41.57 -2.40
CA ASP A 326 4.92 -41.47 -2.26
C ASP A 326 4.33 -40.29 -3.01
N LEU A 327 5.07 -39.22 -3.30
CA LEU A 327 4.62 -38.18 -4.23
C LEU A 327 4.48 -38.75 -5.65
N TRP A 328 5.39 -39.64 -6.04
CA TRP A 328 5.35 -40.33 -7.33
C TRP A 328 4.30 -41.45 -7.37
N SER A 329 4.12 -42.15 -6.24
CA SER A 329 3.06 -43.15 -6.10
C SER A 329 1.67 -42.52 -5.87
N ALA A 330 1.55 -41.30 -5.35
CA ALA A 330 0.28 -40.58 -5.19
C ALA A 330 -0.34 -40.15 -6.53
N LEU A 331 0.46 -40.08 -7.60
CA LEU A 331 -0.04 -39.93 -8.98
C LEU A 331 -0.49 -41.27 -9.59
N THR A 332 -0.25 -42.41 -8.92
CA THR A 332 -0.63 -43.74 -9.41
C THR A 332 -1.44 -44.52 -8.36
N LEU A 333 -2.71 -44.78 -8.69
CA LEU A 333 -3.79 -45.47 -7.93
C LEU A 333 -3.48 -46.88 -7.35
N ARG A 334 -2.23 -47.23 -7.03
CA ARG A 334 -1.75 -48.60 -6.78
C ARG A 334 -2.13 -49.12 -5.39
N GLN A 335 -1.97 -48.33 -4.33
CA GLN A 335 -2.23 -48.76 -2.94
C GLN A 335 -3.72 -49.05 -2.65
N TRP A 336 -4.64 -48.40 -3.38
CA TRP A 336 -6.08 -48.67 -3.24
C TRP A 336 -6.51 -49.91 -4.04
N ARG A 337 -5.87 -50.17 -5.19
CA ARG A 337 -6.06 -51.41 -5.97
C ARG A 337 -5.70 -52.65 -5.17
N GLU A 338 -4.66 -52.55 -4.34
CA GLU A 338 -4.23 -53.62 -3.41
C GLU A 338 -5.23 -53.85 -2.28
N ARG A 339 -5.86 -52.81 -1.72
CA ARG A 339 -6.94 -52.95 -0.72
C ARG A 339 -8.26 -53.47 -1.31
N GLN A 340 -8.60 -53.09 -2.54
CA GLN A 340 -9.76 -53.63 -3.27
C GLN A 340 -9.57 -55.11 -3.61
N MET A 341 -8.35 -55.54 -3.96
CA MET A 341 -8.03 -56.95 -4.18
C MET A 341 -8.19 -57.76 -2.89
N GLN A 342 -7.73 -57.24 -1.74
CA GLN A 342 -7.93 -57.90 -0.44
C GLN A 342 -9.41 -58.05 -0.04
N LEU A 343 -10.24 -57.02 -0.26
CA LEU A 343 -11.69 -57.10 0.00
C LEU A 343 -12.42 -58.01 -0.99
N ALA A 344 -12.01 -58.04 -2.26
CA ALA A 344 -12.54 -58.95 -3.26
C ALA A 344 -12.22 -60.42 -2.93
N ASP A 345 -11.11 -60.69 -2.24
CA ASP A 345 -10.74 -62.02 -1.74
C ASP A 345 -11.52 -62.41 -0.46
N GLU A 346 -12.00 -61.45 0.35
CA GLU A 346 -12.78 -61.69 1.57
C GLU A 346 -14.30 -61.82 1.33
N LEU A 347 -14.82 -61.20 0.27
CA LEU A 347 -16.24 -61.23 -0.14
C LEU A 347 -16.82 -62.66 -0.35
N PRO A 348 -16.10 -63.62 -0.94
CA PRO A 348 -16.54 -65.01 -1.05
C PRO A 348 -16.74 -65.69 0.32
N ALA A 349 -15.92 -65.35 1.33
CA ALA A 349 -16.02 -65.93 2.66
C ALA A 349 -17.21 -65.39 3.47
N LEU A 350 -17.50 -64.09 3.32
CA LEU A 350 -18.68 -63.44 3.94
C LEU A 350 -20.00 -63.84 3.27
N THR A 351 -20.00 -64.02 1.95
CA THR A 351 -21.19 -64.52 1.24
C THR A 351 -21.40 -66.02 1.47
N ALA A 352 -20.34 -66.80 1.68
CA ALA A 352 -20.44 -68.20 2.09
C ALA A 352 -20.99 -68.36 3.51
N SER A 353 -20.62 -67.50 4.47
CA SER A 353 -21.17 -67.56 5.84
C SER A 353 -22.65 -67.16 5.91
N VAL A 354 -23.09 -66.22 5.07
CA VAL A 354 -24.50 -65.84 4.92
C VAL A 354 -25.31 -66.91 4.18
N ARG A 355 -24.71 -67.63 3.21
CA ARG A 355 -25.36 -68.80 2.58
C ARG A 355 -25.40 -70.02 3.50
N ALA A 356 -24.40 -70.20 4.37
CA ALA A 356 -24.32 -71.32 5.31
C ALA A 356 -25.25 -71.14 6.53
N SER A 357 -25.69 -69.93 6.85
CA SER A 357 -26.56 -69.64 8.00
C SER A 357 -28.05 -69.94 7.75
N GLY A 358 -28.43 -70.47 6.58
CA GLY A 358 -29.72 -71.12 6.34
C GLY A 358 -30.97 -70.29 6.68
N HIS A 359 -30.85 -68.96 6.78
CA HIS A 359 -32.03 -68.11 6.87
C HIS A 359 -32.57 -67.94 5.45
N GLU A 360 -33.54 -68.79 5.10
CA GLU A 360 -34.47 -68.48 4.02
C GLU A 360 -35.06 -67.09 4.32
N VAL A 361 -34.70 -66.13 3.47
CA VAL A 361 -35.39 -64.86 3.39
C VAL A 361 -36.79 -65.20 2.91
N THR A 362 -37.71 -65.38 3.86
CA THR A 362 -39.12 -65.46 3.57
C THR A 362 -39.51 -64.11 2.97
N ASP A 363 -39.91 -64.14 1.70
CA ASP A 363 -40.64 -63.05 1.06
C ASP A 363 -41.96 -62.88 1.82
N ASP A 364 -41.91 -62.18 2.94
CA ASP A 364 -43.10 -61.73 3.65
C ASP A 364 -43.61 -60.47 2.93
N PRO A 365 -44.72 -60.55 2.17
CA PRO A 365 -45.31 -59.37 1.53
C PRO A 365 -45.74 -58.31 2.56
N GLN A 366 -45.86 -58.65 3.84
CA GLN A 366 -46.11 -57.69 4.92
C GLN A 366 -44.84 -56.94 5.35
N ALA A 367 -43.63 -57.49 5.18
CA ALA A 367 -42.39 -56.76 5.44
C ALA A 367 -42.19 -55.63 4.43
N GLY A 368 -42.60 -55.85 3.16
CA GLY A 368 -42.67 -54.80 2.14
C GLY A 368 -43.68 -53.70 2.46
N GLN A 369 -44.81 -54.03 3.10
CA GLN A 369 -45.79 -53.05 3.58
C GLN A 369 -45.35 -52.35 4.87
N ALA A 370 -44.67 -53.03 5.80
CA ALA A 370 -44.11 -52.43 7.02
C ALA A 370 -42.90 -51.50 6.74
N LEU A 371 -42.19 -51.72 5.64
CA LEU A 371 -41.19 -50.78 5.09
C LEU A 371 -41.83 -49.69 4.20
N GLY A 372 -43.01 -49.94 3.63
CA GLY A 372 -43.84 -48.96 2.91
C GLY A 372 -44.56 -47.95 3.82
N ASP A 373 -44.81 -48.32 5.09
CA ASP A 373 -45.46 -47.47 6.11
C ASP A 373 -44.49 -46.79 7.08
N ARG A 374 -43.18 -46.97 6.94
CA ARG A 374 -42.23 -46.01 7.52
C ARG A 374 -42.38 -44.73 6.71
N PRO A 375 -42.66 -43.56 7.33
CA PRO A 375 -42.92 -42.34 6.58
C PRO A 375 -41.67 -41.91 5.81
N ALA A 376 -41.51 -42.46 4.61
CA ALA A 376 -40.54 -42.06 3.62
C ALA A 376 -40.92 -40.65 3.19
N THR A 377 -39.99 -39.73 3.40
CA THR A 377 -40.01 -38.37 2.87
C THR A 377 -41.17 -37.49 3.35
N ARG A 378 -40.99 -36.83 4.50
CA ARG A 378 -41.62 -35.51 4.70
C ARG A 378 -41.07 -34.57 3.63
N LEU A 379 -41.79 -34.46 2.52
CA LEU A 379 -41.76 -33.30 1.64
C LEU A 379 -42.00 -32.05 2.50
N ARG A 380 -40.90 -31.41 2.90
CA ARG A 380 -40.89 -30.23 3.76
C ARG A 380 -41.69 -29.11 3.11
N ARG A 381 -42.75 -28.67 3.78
CA ARG A 381 -43.56 -27.52 3.33
C ARG A 381 -42.70 -26.25 3.42
N PRO A 382 -42.79 -25.30 2.46
CA PRO A 382 -42.09 -24.00 2.55
C PRO A 382 -42.39 -23.25 3.85
N LYS A 383 -43.52 -23.55 4.49
CA LYS A 383 -43.85 -23.09 5.84
C LYS A 383 -42.80 -23.50 6.88
N GLU A 384 -42.36 -24.75 6.95
CA GLU A 384 -41.36 -25.20 7.95
C GLU A 384 -40.02 -24.48 7.79
N TRP A 385 -39.67 -24.12 6.54
CA TRP A 385 -38.53 -23.27 6.22
C TRP A 385 -38.73 -21.84 6.73
N LEU A 386 -39.89 -21.24 6.46
CA LEU A 386 -40.23 -19.89 6.94
C LEU A 386 -40.23 -19.81 8.46
N TRP A 387 -40.81 -20.81 9.14
CA TRP A 387 -40.81 -20.91 10.60
C TRP A 387 -39.41 -21.22 11.17
N GLY A 388 -38.57 -21.95 10.44
CA GLY A 388 -37.16 -22.18 10.80
C GLY A 388 -36.29 -20.93 10.67
N LEU A 389 -36.52 -20.12 9.63
CA LEU A 389 -35.88 -18.82 9.41
C LEU A 389 -36.32 -17.79 10.46
N LEU A 390 -37.63 -17.64 10.66
CA LEU A 390 -38.20 -16.70 11.65
C LEU A 390 -37.92 -17.14 13.10
N GLY A 391 -37.67 -18.43 13.32
CA GLY A 391 -37.31 -18.97 14.63
C GLY A 391 -35.84 -18.80 15.01
N ASN A 392 -34.99 -18.29 14.11
CA ASN A 392 -33.56 -18.09 14.35
C ASN A 392 -33.21 -16.59 14.47
N PRO A 393 -33.18 -16.02 15.69
CA PRO A 393 -32.89 -14.60 15.90
C PRO A 393 -31.52 -14.16 15.37
N SER A 394 -30.50 -15.02 15.49
CA SER A 394 -29.16 -14.74 14.97
C SER A 394 -29.20 -14.52 13.45
N LEU A 395 -29.89 -15.39 12.72
CA LEU A 395 -30.02 -15.28 11.27
C LEU A 395 -30.79 -14.02 10.85
N LEU A 396 -31.88 -13.69 11.55
CA LEU A 396 -32.69 -12.50 11.24
C LEU A 396 -31.90 -11.21 11.44
N ILE A 397 -31.18 -11.09 12.56
CA ILE A 397 -30.33 -9.92 12.84
C ILE A 397 -29.24 -9.81 11.78
N GLY A 398 -28.57 -10.92 11.46
CA GLY A 398 -27.55 -10.95 10.42
C GLY A 398 -28.08 -10.55 9.04
N LEU A 399 -29.25 -11.06 8.64
CA LEU A 399 -29.87 -10.72 7.36
C LEU A 399 -30.31 -9.25 7.29
N LEU A 400 -30.83 -8.70 8.39
CA LEU A 400 -31.21 -7.28 8.47
C LEU A 400 -29.99 -6.37 8.31
N LEU A 401 -28.91 -6.63 9.07
CA LEU A 401 -27.67 -5.86 8.96
C LEU A 401 -27.01 -6.05 7.59
N GLY A 402 -27.00 -7.28 7.06
CA GLY A 402 -26.49 -7.57 5.73
C GLY A 402 -27.26 -6.86 4.62
N LEU A 403 -28.59 -6.76 4.73
CA LEU A 403 -29.42 -6.01 3.80
C LEU A 403 -29.11 -4.51 3.87
N LEU A 404 -28.96 -3.94 5.06
CA LEU A 404 -28.56 -2.55 5.24
C LEU A 404 -27.21 -2.27 4.57
N LEU A 405 -26.22 -3.13 4.78
CA LEU A 405 -24.90 -3.01 4.14
C LEU A 405 -24.99 -3.14 2.61
N LEU A 406 -25.84 -4.03 2.10
CA LEU A 406 -26.07 -4.16 0.66
C LEU A 406 -26.65 -2.87 0.07
N VAL A 407 -27.61 -2.24 0.76
CA VAL A 407 -28.15 -0.93 0.36
C VAL A 407 -27.04 0.12 0.33
N VAL A 408 -26.18 0.17 1.35
CA VAL A 408 -25.03 1.09 1.39
C VAL A 408 -24.04 0.81 0.24
N VAL A 409 -23.76 -0.44 -0.11
CA VAL A 409 -22.83 -0.76 -1.23
C VAL A 409 -23.39 -0.33 -2.59
N LEU A 410 -24.68 -0.56 -2.80
CA LEU A 410 -25.35 -0.27 -4.07
C LEU A 410 -25.59 1.23 -4.23
N PHE A 411 -26.19 1.87 -3.22
CA PHE A 411 -26.66 3.25 -3.28
C PHE A 411 -25.77 4.24 -2.51
N GLY A 412 -24.69 3.79 -1.86
CA GLY A 412 -23.81 4.65 -1.05
C GLY A 412 -23.33 5.90 -1.76
N PRO A 413 -22.78 5.82 -3.00
CA PRO A 413 -22.37 7.01 -3.73
C PRO A 413 -23.50 7.98 -4.08
N SER A 414 -24.73 7.50 -4.27
CA SER A 414 -25.90 8.37 -4.51
C SER A 414 -26.55 8.89 -3.23
N LEU A 415 -26.24 8.28 -2.08
CA LEU A 415 -26.74 8.67 -0.75
C LEU A 415 -25.75 9.61 -0.03
N ALA A 416 -24.53 9.77 -0.54
CA ALA A 416 -23.50 10.61 0.06
C ALA A 416 -23.93 12.09 0.02
N PRO A 417 -24.04 12.77 1.19
CA PRO A 417 -24.43 14.18 1.22
C PRO A 417 -23.43 15.13 0.54
N TYR A 418 -22.15 14.77 0.57
CA TYR A 418 -21.05 15.58 0.02
C TYR A 418 -20.20 14.75 -0.95
N GLN A 419 -19.55 15.44 -1.88
CA GLN A 419 -18.53 14.82 -2.72
C GLN A 419 -17.32 14.43 -1.86
N VAL A 420 -16.79 13.24 -2.14
CA VAL A 420 -15.74 12.60 -1.32
C VAL A 420 -14.35 12.80 -1.92
N VAL A 421 -14.28 13.42 -3.10
CA VAL A 421 -13.06 13.60 -3.87
C VAL A 421 -12.81 15.09 -3.99
N GLY A 422 -11.61 15.51 -3.61
CA GLY A 422 -11.25 16.91 -3.45
C GLY A 422 -11.17 17.29 -1.97
N THR A 423 -10.04 17.88 -1.57
CA THR A 423 -10.01 18.77 -0.40
C THR A 423 -10.94 19.92 -0.72
N ASN A 424 -11.89 20.25 0.15
CA ASN A 424 -12.81 21.36 -0.08
C ASN A 424 -12.13 22.64 0.47
N PRO A 425 -11.45 23.48 -0.36
CA PRO A 425 -10.71 24.65 0.13
C PRO A 425 -11.62 25.71 0.75
N SER A 426 -12.93 25.64 0.47
CA SER A 426 -13.97 26.54 0.97
C SER A 426 -14.06 26.65 2.50
N HIS A 427 -13.44 25.75 3.26
CA HIS A 427 -13.39 25.77 4.73
C HIS A 427 -12.07 26.28 5.33
N TYR A 428 -11.08 26.67 4.52
CA TYR A 428 -9.75 27.09 4.98
C TYR A 428 -9.55 28.61 5.04
N LEU A 429 -10.46 29.40 4.46
CA LEU A 429 -10.24 30.82 4.18
C LEU A 429 -11.39 31.71 4.71
N GLN A 430 -11.64 31.68 6.02
CA GLN A 430 -12.26 32.81 6.70
C GLN A 430 -11.48 33.17 7.97
N PRO A 431 -11.12 34.45 8.19
CA PRO A 431 -10.48 34.87 9.43
C PRO A 431 -11.44 34.71 10.61
N GLY A 432 -11.25 33.66 11.42
CA GLY A 432 -11.98 33.44 12.68
C GLY A 432 -12.70 32.10 12.83
N GLU A 433 -12.75 31.25 11.80
CA GLU A 433 -13.33 29.90 11.92
C GLU A 433 -12.29 28.80 12.21
N LEU A 434 -12.72 27.78 12.95
CA LEU A 434 -11.95 26.61 13.35
C LEU A 434 -11.40 25.87 12.11
N ARG A 435 -10.15 25.42 12.16
CA ARG A 435 -9.58 24.55 11.13
C ARG A 435 -10.13 23.12 11.31
N PRO A 436 -10.39 22.36 10.21
CA PRO A 436 -10.74 20.95 10.32
C PRO A 436 -9.66 20.18 11.12
N PRO A 437 -10.03 19.08 11.79
CA PRO A 437 -11.32 18.37 11.72
C PRO A 437 -12.44 18.99 12.55
N PHE A 438 -13.64 19.04 11.98
CA PHE A 438 -14.87 19.47 12.65
C PHE A 438 -15.53 18.30 13.39
N ALA A 439 -15.95 18.54 14.63
CA ALA A 439 -16.76 17.59 15.38
C ALA A 439 -18.15 17.41 14.74
N PRO A 440 -18.87 16.30 15.02
CA PRO A 440 -20.22 16.08 14.52
C PRO A 440 -21.15 17.27 14.83
N ASP A 441 -21.74 17.86 13.79
CA ASP A 441 -22.69 18.97 13.86
C ASP A 441 -23.83 18.79 12.83
N ALA A 442 -24.70 19.79 12.69
CA ALA A 442 -25.80 19.74 11.73
C ALA A 442 -25.35 19.77 10.26
N ARG A 443 -24.13 20.26 9.97
CA ARG A 443 -23.53 20.31 8.62
C ARG A 443 -22.85 18.98 8.30
N PHE A 444 -22.04 18.48 9.22
CA PHE A 444 -21.32 17.21 9.12
C PHE A 444 -21.83 16.25 10.20
N ALA A 445 -22.84 15.44 9.86
CA ALA A 445 -23.54 14.58 10.83
C ALA A 445 -22.62 13.62 11.62
N LEU A 446 -21.51 13.18 11.01
CA LEU A 446 -20.48 12.34 11.64
C LEU A 446 -19.13 13.08 11.81
N GLY A 447 -19.10 14.39 11.60
CA GLY A 447 -17.90 15.21 11.61
C GLY A 447 -17.03 15.03 10.36
N THR A 448 -15.86 15.66 10.37
CA THR A 448 -14.89 15.57 9.27
C THR A 448 -13.58 14.92 9.71
N ASP A 449 -12.80 14.44 8.74
CA ASP A 449 -11.40 14.08 8.95
C ASP A 449 -10.48 15.31 9.00
N ALA A 450 -9.18 15.09 9.19
CA ALA A 450 -8.17 16.14 9.26
C ALA A 450 -8.05 16.98 7.97
N GLN A 451 -8.59 16.50 6.84
CA GLN A 451 -8.61 17.18 5.54
C GLN A 451 -9.93 17.91 5.29
N GLY A 452 -10.85 17.91 6.26
CA GLY A 452 -12.17 18.53 6.11
C GLY A 452 -13.17 17.70 5.29
N ARG A 453 -12.86 16.43 4.98
CA ARG A 453 -13.78 15.55 4.26
C ARG A 453 -14.85 14.98 5.19
N ASP A 454 -16.09 14.96 4.75
CA ASP A 454 -17.22 14.42 5.51
C ASP A 454 -17.10 12.90 5.75
N ILE A 455 -17.08 12.49 7.01
CA ILE A 455 -16.91 11.08 7.40
C ILE A 455 -18.10 10.23 6.93
N LEU A 456 -19.33 10.77 6.95
CA LEU A 456 -20.51 10.03 6.51
C LEU A 456 -20.43 9.67 5.02
N SER A 457 -20.12 10.66 4.18
CA SER A 457 -19.93 10.47 2.74
C SER A 457 -18.79 9.49 2.46
N LEU A 458 -17.67 9.60 3.17
CA LEU A 458 -16.55 8.65 3.09
C LEU A 458 -16.96 7.21 3.43
N LEU A 459 -17.78 7.01 4.47
CA LEU A 459 -18.26 5.67 4.84
C LEU A 459 -19.18 5.07 3.77
N LEU A 460 -20.11 5.87 3.25
CA LEU A 460 -21.07 5.44 2.23
C LEU A 460 -20.38 5.07 0.91
N VAL A 461 -19.46 5.91 0.44
CA VAL A 461 -18.69 5.65 -0.79
C VAL A 461 -17.68 4.51 -0.57
N GLY A 462 -17.01 4.50 0.58
CA GLY A 462 -15.95 3.53 0.89
C GLY A 462 -16.44 2.09 1.08
N ALA A 463 -17.70 1.91 1.49
CA ALA A 463 -18.30 0.60 1.75
C ALA A 463 -18.17 -0.36 0.56
N ARG A 464 -18.38 0.14 -0.67
CA ARG A 464 -18.31 -0.65 -1.90
C ARG A 464 -16.93 -1.25 -2.12
N ARG A 465 -15.87 -0.47 -1.90
CA ARG A 465 -14.48 -0.93 -2.06
C ARG A 465 -14.09 -1.91 -0.96
N THR A 466 -14.33 -1.54 0.30
CA THR A 466 -13.99 -2.39 1.47
C THR A 466 -14.67 -3.76 1.39
N LEU A 467 -15.98 -3.79 1.12
CA LEU A 467 -16.73 -5.05 1.01
C LEU A 467 -16.38 -5.82 -0.27
N GLY A 468 -16.03 -5.14 -1.36
CA GLY A 468 -15.55 -5.77 -2.59
C GLY A 468 -14.22 -6.53 -2.41
N ILE A 469 -13.24 -5.90 -1.75
CA ILE A 469 -11.95 -6.53 -1.41
C ILE A 469 -12.19 -7.78 -0.54
N ALA A 470 -12.99 -7.62 0.51
CA ALA A 470 -13.27 -8.68 1.44
C ALA A 470 -13.99 -9.86 0.78
N LEU A 471 -14.96 -9.59 -0.11
CA LEU A 471 -15.66 -10.61 -0.87
C LEU A 471 -14.72 -11.41 -1.76
N LEU A 472 -13.83 -10.74 -2.52
CA LEU A 472 -12.89 -11.42 -3.42
C LEU A 472 -11.89 -12.28 -2.65
N ALA A 473 -11.32 -11.75 -1.56
CA ALA A 473 -10.41 -12.49 -0.71
C ALA A 473 -11.10 -13.70 -0.05
N MET A 474 -12.33 -13.55 0.43
CA MET A 474 -13.12 -14.64 0.99
C MET A 474 -13.40 -15.73 -0.06
N LEU A 475 -13.84 -15.36 -1.26
CA LEU A 475 -14.09 -16.32 -2.34
C LEU A 475 -12.83 -17.09 -2.71
N ALA A 476 -11.67 -16.43 -2.77
CA ALA A 476 -10.39 -17.07 -3.00
C ALA A 476 -10.03 -18.07 -1.88
N ARG A 477 -10.21 -17.70 -0.59
CA ARG A 477 -10.00 -18.62 0.55
C ARG A 477 -10.91 -19.84 0.48
N ILE A 478 -12.19 -19.64 0.19
CA ILE A 478 -13.17 -20.72 0.10
C ILE A 478 -12.85 -21.66 -1.06
N ALA A 479 -12.50 -21.11 -2.23
CA ALA A 479 -12.12 -21.91 -3.39
C ALA A 479 -10.87 -22.75 -3.13
N VAL A 480 -9.76 -22.13 -2.71
CA VAL A 480 -8.49 -22.83 -2.47
C VAL A 480 -8.61 -23.80 -1.30
N GLY A 481 -9.15 -23.33 -0.17
CA GLY A 481 -9.29 -24.12 1.05
C GLY A 481 -10.22 -25.32 0.87
N SER A 482 -11.37 -25.15 0.21
CA SER A 482 -12.30 -26.27 0.01
C SER A 482 -11.68 -27.34 -0.90
N VAL A 483 -11.06 -26.95 -2.02
CA VAL A 483 -10.41 -27.90 -2.94
C VAL A 483 -9.33 -28.69 -2.22
N LEU A 484 -8.40 -28.03 -1.51
CA LEU A 484 -7.35 -28.70 -0.77
C LEU A 484 -7.90 -29.54 0.40
N GLY A 485 -8.98 -29.10 1.04
CA GLY A 485 -9.66 -29.83 2.11
C GLY A 485 -10.35 -31.10 1.63
N PHE A 486 -10.98 -31.08 0.45
CA PHE A 486 -11.52 -32.28 -0.19
C PHE A 486 -10.41 -33.27 -0.51
N VAL A 487 -9.30 -32.82 -1.09
CA VAL A 487 -8.15 -33.66 -1.40
C VAL A 487 -7.57 -34.28 -0.12
N ALA A 488 -7.25 -33.48 0.90
CA ALA A 488 -6.69 -33.97 2.16
C ALA A 488 -7.65 -34.91 2.92
N GLY A 489 -8.95 -34.62 2.91
CA GLY A 489 -9.97 -35.42 3.59
C GLY A 489 -10.28 -36.73 2.89
N TRP A 490 -10.36 -36.73 1.55
CA TRP A 490 -10.59 -37.93 0.76
C TRP A 490 -9.40 -38.90 0.88
N PHE A 491 -8.18 -38.36 0.75
CA PHE A 491 -6.93 -39.09 0.90
C PHE A 491 -6.40 -39.05 2.34
N SER A 492 -7.28 -39.06 3.33
CA SER A 492 -6.92 -39.03 4.76
C SER A 492 -5.85 -40.07 5.11
N GLY A 493 -4.74 -39.64 5.72
CA GLY A 493 -3.61 -40.50 6.09
C GLY A 493 -2.53 -40.66 5.02
N SER A 494 -2.74 -40.15 3.79
CA SER A 494 -1.73 -40.13 2.72
C SER A 494 -0.58 -39.15 3.00
N ALA A 495 0.49 -39.24 2.21
CA ALA A 495 1.57 -38.25 2.23
C ALA A 495 1.08 -36.83 1.90
N ALA A 496 0.12 -36.69 0.98
CA ALA A 496 -0.48 -35.40 0.61
C ALA A 496 -1.24 -34.76 1.79
N ASP A 497 -2.04 -35.54 2.52
CA ASP A 497 -2.71 -35.11 3.75
C ASP A 497 -1.69 -34.65 4.80
N ARG A 498 -0.63 -35.44 5.04
CA ARG A 498 0.45 -35.09 5.97
C ARG A 498 1.17 -33.80 5.57
N LEU A 499 1.53 -33.64 4.30
CA LEU A 499 2.20 -32.45 3.78
C LEU A 499 1.33 -31.21 3.93
N LEU A 500 0.06 -31.27 3.51
CA LEU A 500 -0.88 -30.15 3.64
C LEU A 500 -1.09 -29.76 5.10
N MET A 501 -1.29 -30.73 6.00
CA MET A 501 -1.40 -30.47 7.43
C MET A 501 -0.13 -29.85 8.00
N SER A 502 1.06 -30.30 7.60
CA SER A 502 2.33 -29.70 8.02
C SER A 502 2.51 -28.26 7.52
N ILE A 503 2.12 -27.97 6.28
CA ILE A 503 2.14 -26.60 5.73
C ILE A 503 1.19 -25.70 6.53
N VAL A 504 -0.05 -26.15 6.76
CA VAL A 504 -1.02 -25.35 7.53
C VAL A 504 -0.57 -25.15 8.97
N GLU A 505 -0.01 -26.17 9.62
CA GLU A 505 0.56 -26.06 10.98
C GLU A 505 1.71 -25.04 11.05
N ALA A 506 2.60 -25.04 10.06
CA ALA A 506 3.69 -24.08 9.97
C ALA A 506 3.18 -22.65 9.74
N LEU A 507 2.26 -22.44 8.80
CA LEU A 507 1.66 -21.13 8.52
C LEU A 507 0.84 -20.60 9.71
N SER A 508 0.12 -21.49 10.41
CA SER A 508 -0.69 -21.13 11.59
C SER A 508 0.14 -20.68 12.80
N ALA A 509 1.46 -20.88 12.78
CA ALA A 509 2.36 -20.37 13.80
C ALA A 509 2.75 -18.90 13.58
N PHE A 510 2.56 -18.37 12.37
CA PHE A 510 2.71 -16.96 12.10
C PHE A 510 1.49 -16.18 12.58
N PRO A 511 1.67 -15.00 13.17
CA PRO A 511 0.58 -14.06 13.35
C PRO A 511 -0.02 -13.69 11.99
N ALA A 512 -1.32 -13.98 11.80
CA ALA A 512 -2.02 -13.83 10.53
C ALA A 512 -1.90 -12.41 9.96
N LEU A 513 -2.02 -11.39 10.81
CA LEU A 513 -1.83 -9.99 10.46
C LEU A 513 -0.47 -9.70 9.83
N LEU A 514 0.59 -10.21 10.43
CA LEU A 514 1.96 -9.98 9.99
C LEU A 514 2.24 -10.72 8.70
N LEU A 515 1.78 -11.98 8.59
CA LEU A 515 1.91 -12.74 7.35
C LEU A 515 1.15 -12.07 6.20
N ALA A 516 -0.03 -11.52 6.45
CA ALA A 516 -0.81 -10.81 5.43
C ALA A 516 -0.08 -9.56 4.96
N MET A 517 0.40 -8.73 5.89
CA MET A 517 1.18 -7.54 5.59
C MET A 517 2.44 -7.87 4.77
N LEU A 518 3.15 -8.93 5.17
CA LEU A 518 4.35 -9.40 4.51
C LEU A 518 4.09 -9.82 3.05
N VAL A 519 3.01 -10.58 2.81
CA VAL A 519 2.60 -10.96 1.44
C VAL A 519 2.12 -9.76 0.64
N VAL A 520 1.36 -8.83 1.23
CA VAL A 520 0.91 -7.60 0.56
C VAL A 520 2.13 -6.78 0.09
N TYR A 521 3.14 -6.63 0.94
CA TYR A 521 4.36 -5.94 0.57
C TYR A 521 5.18 -6.71 -0.48
N ALA A 522 5.26 -8.03 -0.39
CA ALA A 522 5.97 -8.87 -1.35
C ALA A 522 5.34 -8.84 -2.75
N VAL A 523 4.00 -8.93 -2.84
CA VAL A 523 3.28 -8.79 -4.12
C VAL A 523 3.39 -7.35 -4.63
N GLY A 524 3.46 -6.38 -3.73
CA GLY A 524 3.65 -4.97 -4.04
C GLY A 524 2.38 -4.18 -3.73
N ILE A 525 2.42 -3.42 -2.63
CA ILE A 525 1.28 -2.65 -2.12
C ILE A 525 0.71 -1.64 -3.15
N ARG A 526 1.55 -1.18 -4.10
CA ARG A 526 1.21 -0.28 -5.21
C ARG A 526 0.46 -0.96 -6.37
N GLN A 527 0.41 -2.29 -6.43
CA GLN A 527 -0.40 -3.01 -7.43
C GLN A 527 -1.90 -2.92 -7.14
N GLY A 528 -2.29 -2.31 -6.01
CA GLY A 528 -3.67 -1.99 -5.68
C GLY A 528 -4.45 -3.20 -5.17
N LEU A 529 -5.63 -3.44 -5.74
CA LEU A 529 -6.58 -4.46 -5.28
C LEU A 529 -6.00 -5.89 -5.30
N SER A 530 -5.21 -6.25 -6.33
CA SER A 530 -4.69 -7.60 -6.50
C SER A 530 -3.74 -8.03 -5.38
N ALA A 531 -2.88 -7.13 -4.91
CA ALA A 531 -1.94 -7.40 -3.82
C ALA A 531 -2.67 -7.71 -2.50
N PHE A 532 -3.71 -6.94 -2.18
CA PHE A 532 -4.53 -7.18 -0.99
C PHE A 532 -5.33 -8.47 -1.09
N VAL A 533 -5.97 -8.74 -2.23
CA VAL A 533 -6.71 -9.99 -2.42
C VAL A 533 -5.77 -11.20 -2.30
N ALA A 534 -4.58 -11.15 -2.91
CA ALA A 534 -3.58 -12.20 -2.80
C ALA A 534 -3.08 -12.41 -1.36
N GLY A 535 -2.70 -11.32 -0.66
CA GLY A 535 -2.23 -11.38 0.72
C GLY A 535 -3.29 -11.90 1.69
N LEU A 536 -4.52 -11.40 1.58
CA LEU A 536 -5.63 -11.86 2.41
C LEU A 536 -6.03 -13.31 2.10
N ALA A 537 -6.00 -13.73 0.82
CA ALA A 537 -6.31 -15.10 0.42
C ALA A 537 -5.27 -16.11 0.94
N PHE A 538 -3.98 -15.75 0.91
CA PHE A 538 -2.88 -16.62 1.32
C PHE A 538 -2.90 -16.99 2.81
N VAL A 539 -3.40 -16.12 3.69
CA VAL A 539 -3.31 -16.35 5.14
C VAL A 539 -4.43 -17.25 5.70
N GLY A 540 -5.64 -17.23 5.12
CA GLY A 540 -6.81 -17.88 5.73
C GLY A 540 -7.27 -19.19 5.09
N TRP A 541 -6.70 -19.62 3.95
CA TRP A 541 -7.18 -20.83 3.26
C TRP A 541 -6.99 -22.11 4.09
N GLY A 542 -6.02 -22.13 5.00
CA GLY A 542 -5.72 -23.28 5.85
C GLY A 542 -6.84 -23.62 6.84
N GLU A 543 -7.49 -22.62 7.44
CA GLU A 543 -8.62 -22.82 8.35
C GLU A 543 -9.83 -23.43 7.62
N VAL A 544 -10.09 -22.93 6.40
CA VAL A 544 -11.11 -23.49 5.51
C VAL A 544 -10.78 -24.93 5.14
N MET A 545 -9.54 -25.20 4.75
CA MET A 545 -9.06 -26.54 4.38
C MET A 545 -9.26 -27.54 5.51
N GLN A 546 -8.86 -27.19 6.74
CA GLN A 546 -9.01 -28.07 7.90
C GLN A 546 -10.48 -28.37 8.21
N THR A 547 -11.34 -27.35 8.09
CA THR A 547 -12.79 -27.49 8.33
C THR A 547 -13.43 -28.42 7.30
N VAL A 548 -13.17 -28.21 6.01
CA VAL A 548 -13.70 -29.05 4.92
C VAL A 548 -13.14 -30.47 5.02
N ARG A 549 -11.85 -30.63 5.29
CA ARG A 549 -11.20 -31.93 5.52
C ARG A 549 -11.89 -32.72 6.63
N ALA A 550 -12.17 -32.09 7.77
CA ALA A 550 -12.83 -32.75 8.90
C ALA A 550 -14.24 -33.25 8.53
N GLN A 551 -14.99 -32.46 7.76
CA GLN A 551 -16.32 -32.84 7.26
C GLN A 551 -16.26 -34.04 6.30
N VAL A 552 -15.29 -34.03 5.37
CA VAL A 552 -15.10 -35.14 4.42
C VAL A 552 -14.71 -36.42 5.16
N MET A 553 -13.81 -36.34 6.15
CA MET A 553 -13.44 -37.49 6.97
C MET A 553 -14.60 -38.05 7.79
N ALA A 554 -15.54 -37.20 8.22
CA ALA A 554 -16.74 -37.63 8.94
C ALA A 554 -17.77 -38.30 8.02
N ILE A 555 -17.86 -37.89 6.76
CA ILE A 555 -18.80 -38.43 5.76
C ILE A 555 -18.29 -39.75 5.16
N LYS A 556 -16.97 -39.86 4.93
CA LYS A 556 -16.34 -41.01 4.28
C LYS A 556 -16.73 -42.39 4.84
N PRO A 557 -16.82 -42.61 6.17
CA PRO A 557 -17.17 -43.92 6.74
C PRO A 557 -18.68 -44.19 6.82
N MET A 558 -19.55 -43.37 6.23
CA MET A 558 -21.00 -43.55 6.30
C MET A 558 -21.48 -44.68 5.38
N ASP A 559 -22.44 -45.49 5.84
CA ASP A 559 -22.96 -46.69 5.14
C ASP A 559 -23.42 -46.42 3.69
N TYR A 560 -23.95 -45.24 3.39
CA TYR A 560 -24.39 -44.89 2.03
C TYR A 560 -23.22 -44.66 1.06
N ILE A 561 -22.05 -44.29 1.56
CA ILE A 561 -20.82 -44.21 0.76
C ILE A 561 -20.31 -45.62 0.46
N GLU A 562 -20.35 -46.52 1.45
CA GLU A 562 -20.00 -47.93 1.26
C GLU A 562 -20.91 -48.61 0.23
N GLY A 563 -22.22 -48.35 0.29
CA GLY A 563 -23.16 -48.80 -0.75
C GLY A 563 -22.89 -48.22 -2.14
N ALA A 564 -22.47 -46.95 -2.24
CA ALA A 564 -22.07 -46.33 -3.50
C ALA A 564 -20.80 -46.98 -4.09
N VAL A 565 -19.84 -47.36 -3.24
CA VAL A 565 -18.65 -48.11 -3.66
C VAL A 565 -19.03 -49.52 -4.11
N ALA A 566 -19.88 -50.22 -3.36
CA ALA A 566 -20.33 -51.58 -3.69
C ALA A 566 -21.11 -51.66 -5.02
N THR A 567 -21.79 -50.59 -5.40
CA THR A 567 -22.50 -50.45 -6.69
C THR A 567 -21.59 -50.04 -7.85
N GLY A 568 -20.29 -49.83 -7.60
CA GLY A 568 -19.28 -49.57 -8.63
C GLY A 568 -19.18 -48.11 -9.08
N LEU A 569 -19.70 -47.14 -8.31
CA LEU A 569 -19.51 -45.72 -8.64
C LEU A 569 -18.03 -45.34 -8.57
N ARG A 570 -17.59 -44.53 -9.55
CA ARG A 570 -16.21 -44.02 -9.59
C ARG A 570 -16.02 -42.95 -8.51
N GLU A 571 -14.80 -42.79 -7.99
CA GLU A 571 -14.51 -41.86 -6.89
C GLU A 571 -14.95 -40.42 -7.16
N GLY A 572 -14.71 -39.90 -8.37
CA GLY A 572 -15.18 -38.57 -8.76
C GLY A 572 -16.70 -38.43 -8.75
N GLN A 573 -17.43 -39.50 -9.07
CA GLN A 573 -18.89 -39.55 -8.98
C GLN A 573 -19.34 -39.58 -7.52
N ILE A 574 -18.66 -40.35 -6.65
CA ILE A 574 -18.97 -40.39 -5.22
C ILE A 574 -18.72 -39.01 -4.58
N LEU A 575 -17.59 -38.39 -4.89
CA LEU A 575 -17.22 -37.06 -4.40
C LEU A 575 -18.23 -36.00 -4.82
N THR A 576 -18.62 -35.95 -6.09
CA THR A 576 -19.52 -34.91 -6.62
C THR A 576 -21.00 -35.18 -6.33
N ALA A 577 -21.44 -36.44 -6.28
CA ALA A 577 -22.84 -36.80 -6.09
C ALA A 577 -23.23 -37.09 -4.63
N HIS A 578 -22.27 -37.51 -3.79
CA HIS A 578 -22.55 -37.88 -2.39
C HIS A 578 -21.80 -37.02 -1.38
N VAL A 579 -20.51 -36.71 -1.57
CA VAL A 579 -19.75 -35.97 -0.54
C VAL A 579 -19.97 -34.45 -0.61
N LEU A 580 -19.68 -33.82 -1.76
CA LEU A 580 -19.80 -32.38 -1.97
C LEU A 580 -21.22 -31.87 -1.63
N PRO A 581 -22.31 -32.56 -2.00
CA PRO A 581 -23.67 -32.18 -1.62
C PRO A 581 -23.92 -32.07 -0.12
N ASN A 582 -23.27 -32.93 0.68
CA ASN A 582 -23.39 -32.95 2.14
C ASN A 582 -22.48 -31.93 2.83
N VAL A 583 -21.33 -31.59 2.22
CA VAL A 583 -20.40 -30.59 2.75
C VAL A 583 -20.78 -29.16 2.35
N TRP A 584 -21.52 -28.99 1.24
CA TRP A 584 -21.89 -27.68 0.69
C TRP A 584 -22.58 -26.72 1.69
N PRO A 585 -23.57 -27.13 2.50
CA PRO A 585 -24.17 -26.24 3.49
C PRO A 585 -23.16 -25.68 4.50
N SER A 586 -22.19 -26.50 4.90
CA SER A 586 -21.10 -26.11 5.79
C SER A 586 -20.14 -25.13 5.11
N ILE A 587 -19.83 -25.32 3.82
CA ILE A 587 -19.00 -24.38 3.03
C ILE A 587 -19.68 -23.02 2.92
N VAL A 588 -21.00 -22.98 2.67
CA VAL A 588 -21.75 -21.71 2.59
C VAL A 588 -21.74 -20.98 3.93
N SER A 589 -22.04 -21.67 5.03
CA SER A 589 -21.96 -21.07 6.38
C SER A 589 -20.54 -20.57 6.69
N LEU A 590 -19.52 -21.35 6.33
CA LEU A 590 -18.12 -21.01 6.51
C LEU A 590 -17.71 -19.77 5.69
N ALA A 591 -18.21 -19.61 4.47
CA ALA A 591 -17.95 -18.42 3.64
C ALA A 591 -18.38 -17.11 4.34
N PHE A 592 -19.54 -17.11 5.00
CA PHE A 592 -20.01 -15.97 5.78
C PHE A 592 -19.15 -15.71 7.02
N LEU A 593 -18.71 -16.76 7.72
CA LEU A 593 -17.80 -16.63 8.85
C LEU A 593 -16.41 -16.11 8.41
N GLU A 594 -15.90 -16.61 7.29
CA GLU A 594 -14.64 -16.14 6.69
C GLU A 594 -14.72 -14.69 6.22
N MET A 595 -15.87 -14.24 5.71
CA MET A 595 -16.07 -12.83 5.37
C MET A 595 -15.83 -11.92 6.58
N GLY A 596 -16.31 -12.30 7.77
CA GLY A 596 -16.03 -11.61 9.02
C GLY A 596 -14.54 -11.64 9.39
N GLY A 597 -13.87 -12.80 9.22
CA GLY A 597 -12.43 -12.94 9.44
C GLY A 597 -11.57 -12.09 8.50
N VAL A 598 -11.93 -12.01 7.23
CA VAL A 598 -11.25 -11.19 6.22
C VAL A 598 -11.43 -9.71 6.52
N LEU A 599 -12.64 -9.26 6.86
CA LEU A 599 -12.90 -7.86 7.22
C LEU A 599 -12.13 -7.44 8.48
N MET A 600 -12.03 -8.32 9.47
CA MET A 600 -11.24 -8.05 10.67
C MET A 600 -9.75 -7.87 10.34
N LEU A 601 -9.20 -8.78 9.52
CA LEU A 601 -7.81 -8.69 9.05
C LEU A 601 -7.56 -7.43 8.21
N LEU A 602 -8.49 -7.06 7.33
CA LEU A 602 -8.41 -5.84 6.51
C LEU A 602 -8.44 -4.57 7.38
N GLY A 603 -9.29 -4.51 8.41
CA GLY A 603 -9.33 -3.40 9.36
C GLY A 603 -8.05 -3.30 10.20
N GLU A 604 -7.50 -4.43 10.65
CA GLU A 604 -6.22 -4.47 11.37
C GLU A 604 -5.05 -4.00 10.49
N LEU A 605 -5.02 -4.39 9.21
CA LEU A 605 -4.03 -3.90 8.25
C LEU A 605 -4.18 -2.38 8.03
N GLY A 606 -5.40 -1.88 7.85
CA GLY A 606 -5.67 -0.44 7.73
C GLY A 606 -5.20 0.36 8.94
N PHE A 607 -5.47 -0.13 10.15
CA PHE A 607 -4.97 0.47 11.38
C PHE A 607 -3.43 0.57 11.40
N LEU A 608 -2.74 -0.45 10.89
CA LEU A 608 -1.28 -0.47 10.79
C LEU A 608 -0.70 0.35 9.63
N GLY A 609 -1.54 1.07 8.88
CA GLY A 609 -1.10 1.85 7.73
C GLY A 609 -0.89 1.02 6.46
N VAL A 610 -1.40 -0.21 6.41
CA VAL A 610 -1.32 -1.12 5.27
C VAL A 610 -2.67 -1.16 4.56
N PHE A 611 -2.82 -0.36 3.51
CA PHE A 611 -4.03 -0.30 2.68
C PHE A 611 -3.67 -0.13 1.20
N ILE A 612 -4.68 -0.17 0.35
CA ILE A 612 -4.54 -0.16 -1.12
C ILE A 612 -3.85 1.12 -1.59
N GLY A 613 -2.76 0.97 -2.36
CA GLY A 613 -2.00 2.10 -2.91
C GLY A 613 -0.80 2.53 -2.05
N GLY A 614 -0.80 2.19 -0.75
CA GLY A 614 0.39 2.06 0.09
C GLY A 614 1.27 3.27 0.38
N GLY A 615 0.91 4.49 0.03
CA GLY A 615 1.81 5.62 0.28
C GLY A 615 1.78 6.74 -0.71
N LEU A 616 1.29 7.93 -0.37
CA LEU A 616 1.92 9.16 -0.86
C LEU A 616 2.65 9.78 0.31
N ALA A 617 3.96 9.58 0.44
CA ALA A 617 4.77 10.35 1.37
C ALA A 617 5.25 11.61 0.65
N ALA A 618 4.62 12.76 0.93
CA ALA A 618 5.17 14.04 0.52
C ALA A 618 6.15 14.50 1.59
N GLY A 619 7.45 14.43 1.30
CA GLY A 619 8.51 14.95 2.16
C GLY A 619 9.34 15.97 1.39
N GLY A 620 9.45 17.18 1.94
CA GLY A 620 10.50 18.14 1.58
C GLY A 620 11.62 18.08 2.62
N ASP A 621 12.80 18.60 2.28
CA ASP A 621 14.01 18.51 3.10
C ASP A 621 13.87 19.09 4.52
N GLU A 622 12.86 19.94 4.76
CA GLU A 622 12.63 20.60 6.06
C GLU A 622 11.32 20.23 6.78
N LEU A 623 10.42 19.42 6.19
CA LEU A 623 9.13 19.07 6.81
C LEU A 623 8.94 17.56 6.96
N PRO A 624 8.36 17.08 8.08
CA PRO A 624 8.10 15.66 8.26
C PRO A 624 7.19 15.15 7.13
N SER A 625 7.57 14.00 6.56
CA SER A 625 6.84 13.38 5.46
C SER A 625 5.39 13.09 5.88
N LEU A 626 4.46 13.85 5.31
CA LEU A 626 3.05 13.70 5.59
C LEU A 626 2.47 12.74 4.56
N VAL A 627 2.01 11.59 5.06
CA VAL A 627 1.51 10.51 4.22
C VAL A 627 0.00 10.56 4.17
N TYR A 628 -0.60 10.98 3.05
CA TYR A 628 -2.05 11.18 2.93
C TYR A 628 -2.68 10.49 1.72
N TYR A 629 -3.95 10.11 1.86
CA TYR A 629 -4.65 9.27 0.88
C TYR A 629 -6.04 9.75 0.56
N ASP A 630 -6.34 9.77 -0.74
CA ASP A 630 -7.62 10.22 -1.31
C ASP A 630 -8.52 9.06 -1.78
N VAL A 631 -8.30 7.87 -1.23
CA VAL A 631 -9.05 6.66 -1.59
C VAL A 631 -10.19 6.48 -0.59
N PRO A 632 -11.46 6.62 -0.99
CA PRO A 632 -12.59 6.32 -0.10
C PRO A 632 -12.67 4.81 0.14
N GLU A 633 -12.14 4.37 1.27
CA GLU A 633 -12.10 2.97 1.71
C GLU A 633 -11.91 2.97 3.24
N TRP A 634 -12.62 2.10 3.97
CA TRP A 634 -12.66 2.17 5.44
C TRP A 634 -11.30 1.91 6.12
N SER A 635 -10.46 1.03 5.58
CA SER A 635 -9.12 0.77 6.11
C SER A 635 -8.19 1.98 5.94
N VAL A 636 -8.32 2.74 4.84
CA VAL A 636 -7.64 4.03 4.63
C VAL A 636 -8.11 5.08 5.63
N MET A 637 -9.42 5.15 5.92
CA MET A 637 -9.96 6.08 6.93
C MET A 637 -9.38 5.82 8.32
N LEU A 638 -9.21 4.54 8.69
CA LEU A 638 -8.54 4.16 9.94
C LEU A 638 -7.08 4.62 9.95
N ALA A 639 -6.33 4.38 8.87
CA ALA A 639 -4.94 4.78 8.74
C ALA A 639 -4.74 6.30 8.90
N ASN A 640 -5.60 7.11 8.28
CA ASN A 640 -5.52 8.57 8.31
C ASN A 640 -5.83 9.14 9.70
N SER A 641 -6.65 8.46 10.50
CA SER A 641 -7.24 9.04 11.71
C SER A 641 -6.62 8.54 13.01
N TRP A 642 -5.96 7.37 13.00
CA TRP A 642 -5.57 6.70 14.25
C TRP A 642 -4.59 7.54 15.09
N SER A 643 -3.62 8.21 14.46
CA SER A 643 -2.58 8.98 15.17
C SER A 643 -3.17 10.16 15.96
N SER A 644 -4.31 10.66 15.49
CA SER A 644 -5.01 11.81 16.05
C SER A 644 -6.29 11.43 16.81
N PHE A 645 -6.55 10.13 17.03
CA PHE A 645 -7.83 9.67 17.59
C PHE A 645 -8.13 10.27 18.97
N ARG A 646 -7.11 10.50 19.81
CA ARG A 646 -7.29 11.07 21.16
C ARG A 646 -7.81 12.50 21.11
N SER A 647 -7.43 13.24 20.07
CA SER A 647 -7.88 14.60 19.80
C SER A 647 -9.24 14.58 19.10
N TYR A 648 -9.40 13.70 18.10
CA TYR A 648 -10.55 13.65 17.21
C TYR A 648 -11.14 12.23 17.14
N PRO A 649 -11.85 11.77 18.19
CA PRO A 649 -12.26 10.38 18.31
C PRO A 649 -13.28 9.94 17.25
N TRP A 650 -14.14 10.84 16.77
CA TRP A 650 -15.16 10.53 15.77
C TRP A 650 -14.56 10.01 14.46
N ALA A 651 -13.46 10.60 14.00
CA ALA A 651 -12.82 10.26 12.72
C ALA A 651 -12.34 8.80 12.65
N MET A 652 -11.97 8.22 13.80
CA MET A 652 -11.58 6.81 13.91
C MET A 652 -12.73 5.89 14.35
N LEU A 653 -13.59 6.33 15.27
CA LEU A 653 -14.65 5.50 15.85
C LEU A 653 -15.69 5.06 14.81
N TYR A 654 -16.10 5.95 13.90
CA TYR A 654 -17.13 5.60 12.91
C TYR A 654 -16.67 4.59 11.85
N PRO A 655 -15.49 4.70 11.21
CA PRO A 655 -14.99 3.62 10.34
C PRO A 655 -14.73 2.33 11.11
N ALA A 656 -14.25 2.40 12.36
CA ALA A 656 -14.07 1.20 13.18
C ALA A 656 -15.43 0.53 13.52
N LEU A 657 -16.47 1.32 13.79
CA LEU A 657 -17.83 0.85 13.99
C LEU A 657 -18.42 0.24 12.72
N ALA A 658 -18.15 0.81 11.54
CA ALA A 658 -18.59 0.26 10.26
C ALA A 658 -18.00 -1.14 10.01
N PHE A 659 -16.70 -1.33 10.28
CA PHE A 659 -16.07 -2.66 10.29
C PHE A 659 -16.74 -3.61 11.29
N PHE A 660 -16.95 -3.17 12.53
CA PHE A 660 -17.60 -3.99 13.56
C PHE A 660 -19.00 -4.45 13.12
N VAL A 661 -19.84 -3.54 12.62
CA VAL A 661 -21.20 -3.86 12.15
C VAL A 661 -21.15 -4.82 10.97
N ALA A 662 -20.22 -4.65 10.02
CA ALA A 662 -20.06 -5.56 8.90
C ALA A 662 -19.63 -6.96 9.35
N ILE A 663 -18.60 -7.06 10.20
CA ILE A 663 -18.13 -8.34 10.75
C ILE A 663 -19.26 -9.03 11.52
N LEU A 664 -19.99 -8.28 12.36
CA LEU A 664 -21.11 -8.78 13.13
C LEU A 664 -22.24 -9.31 12.23
N ALA A 665 -22.59 -8.58 11.17
CA ALA A 665 -23.61 -8.98 10.21
C ALA A 665 -23.29 -10.34 9.58
N PHE A 666 -22.09 -10.49 9.01
CA PHE A 666 -21.69 -11.74 8.35
C PHE A 666 -21.50 -12.89 9.35
N THR A 667 -21.02 -12.61 10.57
CA THR A 667 -20.88 -13.62 11.62
C THR A 667 -22.24 -14.16 12.07
N PHE A 668 -23.23 -13.28 12.25
CA PHE A 668 -24.60 -13.68 12.59
C PHE A 668 -25.28 -14.49 11.48
N VAL A 669 -25.09 -14.11 10.21
CA VAL A 669 -25.60 -14.90 9.06
C VAL A 669 -24.92 -16.27 9.04
N GLY A 670 -23.60 -16.33 9.16
CA GLY A 670 -22.85 -17.58 9.15
C GLY A 670 -23.27 -18.54 10.25
N GLU A 671 -23.39 -18.05 11.49
CA GLU A 671 -23.85 -18.83 12.64
C GLU A 671 -25.32 -19.28 12.48
N GLY A 672 -26.17 -18.38 11.98
CA GLY A 672 -27.57 -18.66 11.72
C GLY A 672 -27.76 -19.77 10.68
N LEU A 673 -26.98 -19.72 9.59
CA LEU A 673 -26.97 -20.75 8.55
C LEU A 673 -26.42 -22.09 9.05
N ARG A 674 -25.40 -22.08 9.92
CA ARG A 674 -24.86 -23.33 10.51
C ARG A 674 -25.93 -24.05 11.31
N TRP A 675 -26.59 -23.32 12.22
CA TRP A 675 -27.66 -23.89 13.04
C TRP A 675 -28.83 -24.40 12.19
N LEU A 676 -29.17 -23.68 11.12
CA LEU A 676 -30.23 -24.11 10.20
C LEU A 676 -29.85 -25.42 9.50
N SER A 677 -28.59 -25.56 9.08
CA SER A 677 -28.05 -26.77 8.45
C SER A 677 -28.10 -27.98 9.37
N GLU A 678 -27.68 -27.81 10.62
CA GLU A 678 -27.69 -28.89 11.63
C GLU A 678 -29.12 -29.35 11.96
N ARG A 679 -30.08 -28.42 12.02
CA ARG A 679 -31.46 -28.72 12.42
C ARG A 679 -32.36 -29.20 11.28
N LEU A 680 -32.15 -28.66 10.08
CA LEU A 680 -32.94 -28.96 8.89
C LEU A 680 -32.06 -29.65 7.86
N THR A 681 -31.67 -30.92 8.05
CA THR A 681 -30.90 -31.75 7.06
C THR A 681 -31.05 -31.24 5.62
N LEU A 682 -30.12 -30.38 5.19
CA LEU A 682 -30.31 -29.57 3.99
C LEU A 682 -30.00 -30.45 2.79
N SER A 683 -31.00 -30.72 1.95
CA SER A 683 -30.74 -31.33 0.65
C SER A 683 -30.08 -30.28 -0.26
N PHE A 684 -28.91 -30.63 -0.81
CA PHE A 684 -28.18 -29.85 -1.81
C PHE A 684 -29.08 -29.26 -2.90
N LYS A 685 -30.06 -30.03 -3.40
CA LYS A 685 -31.01 -29.60 -4.47
C LYS A 685 -31.82 -28.35 -4.14
N THR A 686 -32.05 -28.04 -2.87
CA THR A 686 -32.87 -26.89 -2.45
C THR A 686 -32.07 -25.58 -2.47
N LEU A 687 -30.77 -25.64 -2.18
CA LEU A 687 -29.86 -24.49 -2.15
C LEU A 687 -29.15 -24.26 -3.50
N THR A 688 -28.92 -25.33 -4.28
CA THR A 688 -28.37 -25.25 -5.65
C THR A 688 -29.46 -25.18 -6.72
N ASN A 689 -30.69 -24.82 -6.35
CA ASN A 689 -31.73 -24.52 -7.31
C ASN A 689 -31.19 -23.49 -8.32
N ARG A 690 -31.48 -23.68 -9.61
CA ARG A 690 -31.02 -22.81 -10.71
C ARG A 690 -31.25 -21.33 -10.41
N TYR A 691 -32.35 -20.99 -9.71
CA TYR A 691 -32.66 -19.61 -9.33
C TYR A 691 -31.75 -19.06 -8.22
N THR A 692 -31.35 -19.89 -7.25
CA THR A 692 -30.46 -19.48 -6.16
C THR A 692 -29.02 -19.32 -6.65
N LEU A 693 -28.57 -20.22 -7.54
CA LEU A 693 -27.27 -20.10 -8.20
C LEU A 693 -27.25 -18.95 -9.21
N LEU A 694 -28.34 -18.72 -9.94
CA LEU A 694 -28.49 -17.56 -10.80
C LEU A 694 -28.49 -16.28 -9.97
N ALA A 695 -29.20 -16.20 -8.85
CA ALA A 695 -29.21 -15.02 -7.98
C ALA A 695 -27.83 -14.74 -7.36
N ALA A 696 -27.10 -15.78 -6.91
CA ALA A 696 -25.74 -15.64 -6.41
C ALA A 696 -24.75 -15.23 -7.51
N GLY A 697 -24.85 -15.87 -8.69
CA GLY A 697 -24.04 -15.54 -9.86
C GLY A 697 -24.33 -14.13 -10.39
N VAL A 698 -25.59 -13.72 -10.40
CA VAL A 698 -26.05 -12.37 -10.74
C VAL A 698 -25.57 -11.37 -9.68
N ALA A 699 -25.62 -11.68 -8.38
CA ALA A 699 -25.09 -10.81 -7.34
C ALA A 699 -23.57 -10.64 -7.45
N VAL A 700 -22.83 -11.72 -7.72
CA VAL A 700 -21.37 -11.65 -7.98
C VAL A 700 -21.09 -10.89 -9.26
N ALA A 701 -21.84 -11.13 -10.34
CA ALA A 701 -21.69 -10.42 -11.61
C ALA A 701 -22.13 -8.94 -11.50
N LEU A 702 -23.10 -8.61 -10.65
CA LEU A 702 -23.49 -7.23 -10.33
C LEU A 702 -22.42 -6.57 -9.49
N VAL A 703 -21.84 -7.24 -8.49
CA VAL A 703 -20.75 -6.67 -7.71
C VAL A 703 -19.49 -6.50 -8.56
N LEU A 704 -19.12 -7.50 -9.36
CA LEU A 704 -18.02 -7.41 -10.32
C LEU A 704 -18.30 -6.37 -11.41
N GLY A 705 -19.53 -6.30 -11.90
CA GLY A 705 -20.02 -5.32 -12.86
C GLY A 705 -19.99 -3.91 -12.29
N ILE A 706 -20.46 -3.69 -11.06
CA ILE A 706 -20.40 -2.40 -10.34
C ILE A 706 -18.96 -2.02 -9.97
N LEU A 707 -18.07 -3.00 -9.78
CA LEU A 707 -16.63 -2.76 -9.64
C LEU A 707 -15.95 -2.39 -10.99
N ASN A 708 -16.59 -2.67 -12.13
CA ASN A 708 -15.99 -2.59 -13.47
C ASN A 708 -16.70 -1.60 -14.44
N GLU A 709 -17.98 -1.26 -14.21
CA GLU A 709 -18.83 -0.30 -14.94
C GLU A 709 -19.12 0.90 -14.01
N ALA A 710 -18.96 2.16 -14.40
CA ALA A 710 -18.75 2.78 -15.68
C ALA A 710 -17.52 3.70 -15.60
N SER A 711 -16.37 3.24 -16.09
CA SER A 711 -15.20 4.13 -16.10
C SER A 711 -15.22 4.91 -17.41
N ALA A 712 -15.31 6.24 -17.35
CA ALA A 712 -15.27 7.16 -18.49
C ALA A 712 -14.18 6.80 -19.54
N TYR A 713 -13.10 6.14 -19.11
CA TYR A 713 -12.06 5.59 -19.98
C TYR A 713 -12.57 4.65 -21.08
N SER A 714 -13.54 3.75 -20.82
CA SER A 714 -14.04 2.84 -21.87
C SER A 714 -14.94 3.56 -22.88
N GLN A 715 -15.62 4.62 -22.44
CA GLN A 715 -16.49 5.44 -23.29
C GLN A 715 -15.68 6.32 -24.24
N TYR A 716 -14.58 6.90 -23.74
CA TYR A 716 -13.80 7.89 -24.49
C TYR A 716 -12.59 7.31 -25.22
N ARG A 717 -12.21 6.05 -24.96
CA ARG A 717 -11.07 5.39 -25.62
C ARG A 717 -11.12 5.52 -27.13
N SER A 718 -12.24 5.17 -27.77
CA SER A 718 -12.34 5.19 -29.23
C SER A 718 -12.22 6.60 -29.81
N ARG A 719 -12.61 7.63 -29.06
CA ARG A 719 -12.47 9.04 -29.45
C ARG A 719 -11.03 9.53 -29.28
N ALA A 720 -10.36 9.11 -28.20
CA ALA A 720 -8.97 9.46 -27.95
C ALA A 720 -8.02 8.85 -29.00
N LEU A 721 -8.31 7.64 -29.50
CA LEU A 721 -7.56 6.99 -30.60
C LEU A 721 -7.68 7.72 -31.95
N ALA A 722 -8.52 8.75 -32.06
CA ALA A 722 -8.63 9.56 -33.27
C ALA A 722 -7.64 10.73 -33.32
N TYR A 723 -6.73 10.83 -32.34
CA TYR A 723 -5.63 11.79 -32.35
C TYR A 723 -4.77 11.63 -33.61
N ASP A 724 -4.41 12.73 -34.26
CA ASP A 724 -3.70 12.76 -35.55
C ASP A 724 -2.25 13.22 -35.37
N GLY A 725 -1.34 12.26 -35.14
CA GLY A 725 0.09 12.53 -34.95
C GLY A 725 0.76 13.19 -36.15
N GLU A 726 0.28 12.98 -37.39
CA GLU A 726 0.87 13.60 -38.58
C GLU A 726 0.61 15.10 -38.60
N ARG A 727 -0.60 15.52 -38.20
CA ARG A 727 -0.94 16.94 -38.04
C ARG A 727 -0.15 17.60 -36.92
N ALA A 728 0.03 16.90 -35.80
CA ALA A 728 0.91 17.36 -34.73
C ALA A 728 2.36 17.53 -35.22
N LEU A 729 2.90 16.56 -35.99
CA LEU A 729 4.24 16.66 -36.56
C LEU A 729 4.40 17.85 -37.52
N ALA A 730 3.36 18.17 -38.30
CA ALA A 730 3.35 19.35 -39.17
C ALA A 730 3.42 20.67 -38.39
N ASP A 731 2.74 20.74 -37.23
CA ASP A 731 2.83 21.88 -36.32
C ASP A 731 4.24 21.98 -35.70
N VAL A 732 4.84 20.86 -35.29
CA VAL A 732 6.24 20.83 -34.79
C VAL A 732 7.19 21.36 -35.86
N THR A 733 7.08 20.87 -37.09
CA THR A 733 7.91 21.30 -38.23
C THR A 733 7.78 22.80 -38.49
N THR A 734 6.56 23.33 -38.37
CA THR A 734 6.29 24.75 -38.56
C THR A 734 6.92 25.57 -37.44
N LEU A 735 6.70 25.18 -36.18
CA LEU A 735 7.23 25.87 -35.00
C LEU A 735 8.76 25.86 -35.00
N SER A 736 9.40 24.72 -35.29
CA SER A 736 10.86 24.56 -35.32
C SER A 736 11.53 25.06 -36.61
N SER A 737 10.78 25.70 -37.52
CA SER A 737 11.34 26.22 -38.77
C SER A 737 12.22 27.46 -38.54
N GLU A 738 13.11 27.73 -39.50
CA GLU A 738 13.95 28.94 -39.46
C GLU A 738 13.15 30.25 -39.44
N VAL A 739 11.88 30.23 -39.90
CA VAL A 739 10.98 31.40 -39.95
C VAL A 739 10.72 31.99 -38.55
N PHE A 740 10.71 31.14 -37.53
CA PHE A 740 10.52 31.55 -36.13
C PHE A 740 11.83 31.67 -35.34
N ASN A 741 12.98 31.46 -36.00
CA ASN A 741 14.32 31.79 -35.49
C ASN A 741 14.56 31.34 -34.04
N GLY A 742 14.13 30.12 -33.69
CA GLY A 742 14.35 29.52 -32.36
C GLY A 742 13.53 30.13 -31.22
N ARG A 743 12.61 31.07 -31.50
CA ARG A 743 11.54 31.50 -30.59
C ARG A 743 12.03 32.07 -29.25
N LEU A 744 13.14 32.83 -29.26
CA LEU A 744 13.72 33.40 -28.04
C LEU A 744 12.70 34.22 -27.25
N SER A 745 12.53 33.93 -25.95
CA SER A 745 11.54 34.59 -25.10
C SER A 745 11.73 36.11 -25.07
N GLY A 746 10.62 36.84 -25.17
CA GLY A 746 10.59 38.31 -25.19
C GLY A 746 11.20 38.95 -26.43
N THR A 747 11.11 38.29 -27.60
CA THR A 747 11.51 38.84 -28.90
C THR A 747 10.33 38.90 -29.87
N ALA A 748 10.45 39.70 -30.93
CA ALA A 748 9.43 39.77 -31.98
C ALA A 748 9.19 38.42 -32.67
N ASP A 749 10.16 37.50 -32.64
CA ASP A 749 10.01 36.15 -33.18
C ASP A 749 9.05 35.32 -32.33
N ALA A 750 9.15 35.40 -30.99
CA ALA A 750 8.20 34.80 -30.06
C ALA A 750 6.79 35.42 -30.19
N ASP A 751 6.69 36.72 -30.44
CA ASP A 751 5.40 37.40 -30.67
C ASP A 751 4.72 36.91 -31.96
N ARG A 752 5.50 36.65 -33.04
CA ARG A 752 4.96 36.04 -34.27
C ARG A 752 4.40 34.64 -34.02
N VAL A 753 5.05 33.86 -33.16
CA VAL A 753 4.53 32.54 -32.77
C VAL A 753 3.26 32.66 -31.95
N ALA A 754 3.18 33.60 -31.01
CA ALA A 754 1.96 33.86 -30.26
C ALA A 754 0.78 34.21 -31.19
N ALA A 755 1.01 35.04 -32.22
CA ALA A 755 0.00 35.35 -33.22
C ALA A 755 -0.43 34.12 -34.05
N TRP A 756 0.53 33.26 -34.43
CA TRP A 756 0.23 32.01 -35.12
C TRP A 756 -0.59 31.05 -34.24
N LEU A 757 -0.23 30.92 -32.96
CA LEU A 757 -0.96 30.08 -31.99
C LEU A 757 -2.39 30.58 -31.75
N ALA A 758 -2.60 31.90 -31.68
CA ALA A 758 -3.94 32.47 -31.56
C ALA A 758 -4.83 32.08 -32.75
N GLU A 759 -4.26 32.05 -33.97
CA GLU A 759 -4.98 31.59 -35.15
C GLU A 759 -5.26 30.07 -35.11
N GLN A 760 -4.32 29.26 -34.59
CA GLN A 760 -4.55 27.83 -34.38
C GLN A 760 -5.64 27.55 -33.34
N PHE A 761 -5.68 28.32 -32.24
CA PHE A 761 -6.72 28.20 -31.21
C PHE A 761 -8.09 28.57 -31.77
N ARG A 762 -8.16 29.64 -32.58
CA ARG A 762 -9.37 30.03 -33.30
C ARG A 762 -9.82 28.93 -34.26
N ALA A 763 -8.90 28.37 -35.04
CA ALA A 763 -9.19 27.27 -35.94
C ALA A 763 -9.68 26.03 -35.19
N ALA A 764 -9.10 25.71 -34.02
CA ALA A 764 -9.51 24.62 -33.13
C ALA A 764 -10.89 24.84 -32.45
N GLY A 765 -11.52 26.00 -32.63
CA GLY A 765 -12.84 26.32 -32.09
C GLY A 765 -12.84 26.76 -30.62
N LEU A 766 -11.66 27.09 -30.07
CA LEU A 766 -11.54 27.61 -28.70
C LEU A 766 -12.06 29.05 -28.62
N GLN A 767 -12.71 29.40 -27.53
CA GLN A 767 -13.11 30.78 -27.26
C GLN A 767 -11.93 31.61 -26.75
N TYR A 768 -12.03 32.93 -26.91
CA TYR A 768 -11.05 33.92 -26.45
C TYR A 768 -10.82 33.82 -24.93
N GLY A 769 -9.58 33.59 -24.48
CA GLY A 769 -9.20 33.54 -23.07
C GLY A 769 -8.21 34.63 -22.64
N GLY A 770 -7.87 35.56 -23.53
CA GLY A 770 -6.88 36.61 -23.30
C GLY A 770 -7.38 37.80 -22.47
N GLN A 771 -6.50 38.80 -22.32
CA GLN A 771 -6.71 39.95 -21.45
C GLN A 771 -7.75 40.94 -21.97
N ALA A 772 -7.79 41.13 -23.30
CA ALA A 772 -8.76 41.97 -23.96
C ALA A 772 -9.97 41.17 -24.46
N THR A 773 -11.09 41.86 -24.68
CA THR A 773 -12.28 41.24 -25.29
C THR A 773 -11.97 40.85 -26.73
N GLN A 774 -12.27 39.60 -27.12
CA GLN A 774 -11.92 39.02 -28.42
C GLN A 774 -10.40 38.87 -28.68
N ASP A 775 -9.62 38.67 -27.61
CA ASP A 775 -8.19 38.41 -27.70
C ASP A 775 -7.84 37.05 -27.05
N TYR A 776 -6.81 36.39 -27.57
CA TYR A 776 -6.22 35.20 -26.96
C TYR A 776 -4.99 35.55 -26.12
N THR A 777 -4.41 36.74 -26.28
CA THR A 777 -3.13 37.07 -25.66
C THR A 777 -3.25 37.64 -24.24
N GLN A 778 -2.27 37.32 -23.40
CA GLN A 778 -2.06 37.95 -22.10
C GLN A 778 -0.59 38.38 -22.00
N ALA A 779 -0.36 39.68 -21.78
CA ALA A 779 0.99 40.21 -21.66
C ALA A 779 1.60 39.88 -20.30
N THR A 780 2.82 39.37 -20.31
CA THR A 780 3.66 39.17 -19.13
C THR A 780 4.89 40.06 -19.20
N SER A 781 5.43 40.36 -18.03
CA SER A 781 6.70 41.06 -17.89
C SER A 781 7.68 40.22 -17.08
N SER A 782 8.91 40.15 -17.56
CA SER A 782 10.03 39.37 -17.02
C SER A 782 11.36 40.13 -17.18
N HIS A 783 12.37 39.68 -16.45
CA HIS A 783 13.75 40.16 -16.58
C HIS A 783 14.54 39.13 -17.38
N HIS A 784 15.05 39.54 -18.54
CA HIS A 784 15.85 38.65 -19.40
C HIS A 784 17.31 39.04 -19.33
N ARG A 785 18.19 38.04 -19.32
CA ARG A 785 19.61 38.22 -19.60
C ARG A 785 19.95 37.37 -20.81
N ASP A 786 20.57 37.98 -21.81
CA ASP A 786 20.93 37.33 -23.07
C ASP A 786 22.41 37.59 -23.35
N LEU A 787 23.09 36.59 -23.92
CA LEU A 787 24.49 36.73 -24.33
C LEU A 787 24.62 37.74 -25.46
N THR A 788 25.57 38.66 -25.35
CA THR A 788 25.91 39.58 -26.46
C THR A 788 27.09 39.10 -27.29
N ALA A 789 27.94 38.25 -26.72
CA ALA A 789 29.06 37.61 -27.40
C ALA A 789 29.33 36.24 -26.75
N MET A 790 30.18 35.44 -27.38
CA MET A 790 30.52 34.11 -26.85
C MET A 790 31.35 34.24 -25.56
N PRO A 791 31.07 33.42 -24.53
CA PRO A 791 31.91 33.28 -23.33
C PRO A 791 33.38 33.03 -23.66
N MET A 792 34.27 33.57 -22.83
CA MET A 792 35.72 33.39 -22.96
C MET A 792 36.36 33.14 -21.60
N LEU A 793 37.22 32.13 -21.52
CA LEU A 793 38.09 31.87 -20.38
C LEU A 793 39.53 31.81 -20.88
N LEU A 794 40.37 32.72 -20.38
CA LEU A 794 41.77 32.85 -20.73
C LEU A 794 42.62 32.70 -19.46
N CYS A 795 43.54 31.74 -19.43
CA CYS A 795 44.45 31.55 -18.30
C CYS A 795 45.90 31.85 -18.74
N THR A 796 46.62 32.63 -17.96
CA THR A 796 48.04 32.95 -18.17
C THR A 796 48.86 32.31 -17.06
N GLY A 797 49.77 31.42 -17.46
CA GLY A 797 50.59 30.66 -16.53
C GLY A 797 51.81 31.44 -16.02
N PRO A 798 52.52 30.89 -15.02
CA PRO A 798 53.66 31.53 -14.37
C PRO A 798 54.87 31.75 -15.32
N ASP A 799 54.96 30.99 -16.42
CA ASP A 799 55.97 31.15 -17.47
C ASP A 799 55.59 32.19 -18.56
N GLY A 800 54.46 32.88 -18.39
CA GLY A 800 53.91 33.84 -19.37
C GLY A 800 53.18 33.18 -20.55
N GLN A 801 52.93 31.87 -20.49
CA GLN A 801 52.15 31.14 -21.51
C GLN A 801 50.65 31.42 -21.33
N THR A 802 49.99 31.90 -22.38
CA THR A 802 48.54 32.09 -22.40
C THR A 802 47.82 30.89 -23.02
N MET A 803 46.76 30.42 -22.38
CA MET A 803 45.90 29.32 -22.81
C MET A 803 44.44 29.79 -22.87
N SER A 804 43.78 29.58 -24.01
CA SER A 804 42.34 29.83 -24.16
C SER A 804 41.60 28.50 -24.01
N ALA A 805 40.56 28.47 -23.19
CA ALA A 805 39.67 27.33 -23.07
C ALA A 805 38.62 27.36 -24.19
N ALA A 806 38.32 26.21 -24.79
CA ALA A 806 37.22 26.03 -25.74
C ALA A 806 35.88 25.81 -25.01
N LEU A 807 34.86 26.61 -25.35
CA LEU A 807 33.51 26.46 -24.82
C LEU A 807 32.91 25.12 -25.28
N ASN A 808 32.28 24.39 -24.35
CA ASN A 808 31.71 23.05 -24.50
C ASN A 808 32.69 21.88 -24.58
N ASP A 809 34.01 22.13 -24.59
CA ASP A 809 35.05 21.10 -24.57
C ASP A 809 35.91 21.19 -23.30
N ASP A 810 36.42 22.40 -23.03
CA ASP A 810 37.32 22.68 -21.91
C ASP A 810 36.58 23.28 -20.71
N PHE A 811 35.56 24.09 -20.98
CA PHE A 811 34.69 24.71 -19.98
C PHE A 811 33.24 24.81 -20.47
N TRP A 812 32.31 24.80 -19.52
CA TRP A 812 30.87 24.96 -19.71
C TRP A 812 30.36 26.13 -18.87
N ARG A 813 29.21 26.67 -19.23
CA ARG A 813 28.54 27.65 -18.38
C ARG A 813 27.98 26.95 -17.15
N HIS A 814 28.08 27.59 -15.99
CA HIS A 814 27.58 27.00 -14.75
C HIS A 814 26.03 27.03 -14.73
N HIS A 815 25.42 25.88 -14.45
CA HIS A 815 23.98 25.65 -14.57
C HIS A 815 23.25 25.70 -13.20
N ASN A 816 23.39 26.79 -12.45
CA ASN A 816 22.70 26.95 -11.15
C ASN A 816 21.74 28.15 -11.16
N GLU A 817 20.77 28.17 -10.22
CA GLU A 817 19.63 29.09 -10.11
C GLU A 817 19.97 30.60 -10.12
N TYR A 818 21.27 30.94 -10.07
CA TYR A 818 21.79 32.28 -9.83
C TYR A 818 22.99 32.60 -10.73
N ASP A 819 22.88 32.43 -12.05
CA ASP A 819 23.94 32.81 -12.99
C ASP A 819 23.99 34.35 -13.20
N VAL A 820 25.20 34.87 -13.04
CA VAL A 820 25.55 36.29 -13.08
C VAL A 820 26.70 36.47 -14.05
N GLY A 821 26.39 36.86 -15.29
CA GLY A 821 27.43 37.28 -16.24
C GLY A 821 28.17 38.53 -15.76
N GLY A 822 29.32 38.80 -16.38
CA GLY A 822 30.26 39.81 -15.92
C GLY A 822 31.66 39.55 -16.47
N VAL A 823 32.64 40.30 -15.96
CA VAL A 823 34.06 40.10 -16.24
C VAL A 823 34.78 39.94 -14.91
N GLY A 824 35.46 38.80 -14.75
CA GLY A 824 36.31 38.49 -13.60
C GLY A 824 37.74 38.35 -14.06
N ALA A 825 38.69 38.90 -13.31
CA ALA A 825 40.12 38.74 -13.58
C ALA A 825 40.89 38.70 -12.26
N GLY A 826 41.98 37.93 -12.22
CA GLY A 826 42.88 37.87 -11.08
C GLY A 826 43.50 36.48 -10.85
N ASP A 827 44.29 36.40 -9.78
CA ASP A 827 45.05 35.20 -9.44
C ASP A 827 44.11 34.02 -9.11
N VAL A 828 44.39 32.85 -9.68
CA VAL A 828 43.63 31.63 -9.46
C VAL A 828 44.05 30.97 -8.15
N ILE A 829 43.11 30.87 -7.22
CA ILE A 829 43.31 30.34 -5.86
C ILE A 829 42.43 29.13 -5.58
N ILE A 830 42.85 28.29 -4.63
CA ILE A 830 42.10 27.15 -4.10
C ILE A 830 41.92 27.34 -2.59
N ALA A 831 40.69 27.20 -2.11
CA ALA A 831 40.36 27.23 -0.68
C ALA A 831 39.57 25.96 -0.30
N LEU A 832 40.09 25.18 0.64
CA LEU A 832 39.47 23.96 1.18
C LEU A 832 39.34 24.08 2.70
N ASP A 833 38.15 23.86 3.25
CA ASP A 833 37.88 24.01 4.69
C ASP A 833 37.96 22.70 5.49
N GLY A 834 38.14 21.58 4.78
CA GLY A 834 38.14 20.25 5.37
C GLY A 834 36.78 19.85 5.96
N GLY A 835 35.67 20.37 5.41
CA GLY A 835 34.31 20.02 5.85
C GLY A 835 33.97 20.50 7.27
N ARG A 836 34.71 21.49 7.78
CA ARG A 836 34.46 22.09 9.11
C ARG A 836 33.35 23.12 9.02
N TRP A 837 32.46 23.13 10.01
CA TRP A 837 31.47 24.19 10.12
C TRP A 837 32.13 25.54 10.42
N VAL A 838 31.87 26.55 9.59
CA VAL A 838 32.48 27.89 9.68
C VAL A 838 31.42 28.96 10.03
N PRO A 839 31.34 29.42 11.29
CA PRO A 839 30.30 30.35 11.73
C PRO A 839 30.51 31.82 11.33
N SER A 840 31.71 32.22 10.91
CA SER A 840 32.05 33.64 10.68
C SER A 840 33.29 33.80 9.79
N ALA A 841 33.42 34.98 9.17
CA ALA A 841 34.57 35.37 8.35
C ALA A 841 35.89 35.33 9.13
N GLU A 842 35.87 35.70 10.42
CA GLU A 842 37.05 35.63 11.29
C GLU A 842 37.49 34.19 11.55
N THR A 843 36.52 33.27 11.64
CA THR A 843 36.81 31.83 11.78
C THR A 843 37.37 31.27 10.47
N ALA A 844 36.83 31.68 9.32
CA ALA A 844 37.35 31.33 8.01
C ALA A 844 38.81 31.81 7.84
N ALA A 845 39.08 33.07 8.15
CA ALA A 845 40.40 33.67 8.06
C ALA A 845 41.42 32.93 8.94
N SER A 846 41.02 32.57 10.18
CA SER A 846 41.84 31.75 11.07
C SER A 846 42.10 30.33 10.55
N ILE A 847 41.13 29.72 9.85
CA ILE A 847 41.28 28.37 9.27
C ILE A 847 42.31 28.38 8.15
N TYR A 848 42.29 29.41 7.32
CA TYR A 848 43.21 29.58 6.19
C TYR A 848 44.56 30.23 6.56
N GLY A 849 44.72 30.69 7.80
CA GLY A 849 45.93 31.39 8.24
C GLY A 849 46.09 32.79 7.63
N LEU A 850 44.98 33.42 7.25
CA LEU A 850 44.92 34.75 6.63
C LEU A 850 44.31 35.77 7.59
N SER A 851 44.51 37.07 7.33
CA SER A 851 43.71 38.12 7.96
C SER A 851 42.33 38.25 7.28
N PRO A 852 41.29 38.72 7.99
CA PRO A 852 39.98 38.95 7.37
C PRO A 852 40.01 39.89 6.15
N ALA A 853 40.95 40.84 6.11
CA ALA A 853 41.13 41.74 4.97
C ALA A 853 41.76 41.03 3.76
N GLU A 854 42.72 40.12 3.97
CA GLU A 854 43.33 39.31 2.90
C GLU A 854 42.36 38.25 2.34
N LEU A 855 41.48 37.73 3.19
CA LEU A 855 40.43 36.79 2.81
C LEU A 855 39.33 37.47 1.97
N ALA A 856 38.99 38.72 2.29
CA ALA A 856 37.94 39.49 1.60
C ALA A 856 38.39 40.15 0.27
N SER A 857 39.64 39.95 -0.17
CA SER A 857 40.13 40.52 -1.43
C SER A 857 39.44 39.91 -2.63
N THR A 858 39.00 40.73 -3.58
CA THR A 858 38.25 40.29 -4.78
C THR A 858 39.10 40.14 -6.04
N ASP A 859 40.38 40.54 -6.04
CA ASP A 859 41.26 40.49 -7.23
C ASP A 859 41.78 39.07 -7.52
N ARG A 860 40.90 38.05 -7.42
CA ARG A 860 41.23 36.63 -7.50
C ARG A 860 40.09 35.83 -8.13
N ILE A 861 40.44 34.73 -8.78
CA ILE A 861 39.51 33.74 -9.30
C ILE A 861 39.52 32.52 -8.38
N LEU A 862 38.36 32.13 -7.84
CA LEU A 862 38.25 30.97 -6.96
C LEU A 862 38.08 29.69 -7.79
N LEU A 863 39.04 28.78 -7.72
CA LEU A 863 38.97 27.43 -8.26
C LEU A 863 38.51 26.46 -7.18
N GLU A 864 37.35 25.84 -7.38
CA GLU A 864 36.83 24.76 -6.54
C GLU A 864 37.18 23.41 -7.18
N PRO A 865 38.18 22.67 -6.66
CA PRO A 865 38.60 21.42 -7.29
C PRO A 865 37.68 20.23 -6.97
N LEU A 866 36.78 20.35 -5.99
CA LEU A 866 35.94 19.28 -5.45
C LEU A 866 34.48 19.74 -5.34
N THR A 867 33.55 18.78 -5.34
CA THR A 867 32.10 19.02 -5.40
C THR A 867 31.42 19.27 -4.05
N ASP A 868 32.13 19.05 -2.91
CA ASP A 868 31.59 19.12 -1.53
C ASP A 868 32.35 20.17 -0.67
N VAL A 869 32.46 21.43 -1.12
CA VAL A 869 33.22 22.50 -0.43
C VAL A 869 32.37 23.75 -0.22
N GLU A 870 31.31 23.69 0.60
CA GLU A 870 30.35 24.81 0.68
C GLU A 870 30.50 25.73 1.91
N SER A 871 30.96 25.27 3.07
CA SER A 871 30.77 26.03 4.32
C SER A 871 31.68 27.25 4.52
N ALA A 872 32.94 27.22 4.08
CA ALA A 872 33.87 28.32 4.30
C ALA A 872 34.05 29.27 3.10
N ASN A 873 33.74 28.81 1.88
CA ASN A 873 33.91 29.59 0.65
C ASN A 873 33.03 30.84 0.62
N TRP A 874 31.96 30.89 1.43
CA TRP A 874 31.10 32.06 1.59
C TRP A 874 31.81 33.32 2.13
N TYR A 875 32.99 33.17 2.73
CA TYR A 875 33.75 34.29 3.29
C TYR A 875 34.98 34.69 2.46
N VAL A 876 35.27 33.97 1.38
CA VAL A 876 36.39 34.26 0.47
C VAL A 876 35.93 35.27 -0.57
N GLY A 877 36.65 36.38 -0.72
CA GLY A 877 36.42 37.33 -1.81
C GLY A 877 36.96 36.80 -3.15
N PHE A 878 36.20 36.99 -4.23
CA PHE A 878 36.63 36.63 -5.59
C PHE A 878 35.88 37.46 -6.64
N SER A 879 36.49 37.63 -7.82
CA SER A 879 35.92 38.32 -9.00
C SER A 879 35.40 37.36 -10.06
N GLY A 880 35.63 36.05 -9.89
CA GLY A 880 35.09 34.99 -10.73
C GLY A 880 35.32 33.61 -10.12
N ARG A 881 34.62 32.58 -10.63
CA ARG A 881 34.64 31.23 -10.07
C ARG A 881 34.78 30.15 -11.13
N LEU A 882 35.63 29.16 -10.87
CA LEU A 882 35.86 27.97 -11.69
C LEU A 882 35.43 26.75 -10.88
N LEU A 883 34.40 26.06 -11.34
CA LEU A 883 33.80 24.91 -10.66
C LEU A 883 34.17 23.61 -11.38
N PRO A 884 34.26 22.47 -10.70
CA PRO A 884 34.60 21.23 -11.36
C PRO A 884 33.35 20.67 -12.07
N ALA A 885 33.47 20.41 -13.39
CA ALA A 885 32.36 19.83 -14.15
C ALA A 885 32.06 18.40 -13.68
N GLN A 886 30.84 18.14 -13.19
CA GLN A 886 30.41 16.80 -12.73
C GLN A 886 29.95 15.91 -13.88
N ALA A 887 29.29 16.50 -14.88
CA ALA A 887 28.88 15.86 -16.12
C ALA A 887 28.90 16.92 -17.24
N PRO A 888 29.92 16.95 -18.11
CA PRO A 888 30.01 17.96 -19.15
C PRO A 888 28.79 17.88 -20.06
N SER A 889 27.96 18.93 -20.04
CA SER A 889 26.75 19.03 -20.85
C SER A 889 26.94 20.09 -21.91
N ALA A 890 26.92 19.72 -23.19
CA ALA A 890 26.97 20.66 -24.31
C ALA A 890 25.67 21.47 -24.50
N ARG A 891 24.72 21.35 -23.56
CA ARG A 891 23.41 22.01 -23.60
C ARG A 891 23.56 23.51 -23.31
N TYR A 892 22.83 24.31 -24.06
CA TYR A 892 22.77 25.75 -23.85
C TYR A 892 21.52 26.12 -23.04
N GLU A 893 21.70 26.72 -21.87
CA GLU A 893 20.58 27.18 -21.03
C GLU A 893 20.44 28.71 -21.03
N LEU A 894 19.18 29.18 -21.05
CA LEU A 894 18.85 30.58 -20.87
C LEU A 894 18.91 30.99 -19.40
N LEU A 895 19.36 32.22 -19.19
CA LEU A 895 19.53 32.83 -17.88
C LEU A 895 18.19 33.14 -17.20
N ALA A 896 17.96 32.58 -16.02
CA ALA A 896 16.88 32.98 -15.12
C ALA A 896 17.34 34.17 -14.24
N ALA A 897 16.59 35.27 -14.22
CA ALA A 897 16.86 36.41 -13.34
C ALA A 897 15.92 36.39 -12.13
N SER A 898 16.45 36.15 -10.92
CA SER A 898 15.69 36.26 -9.67
C SER A 898 15.79 37.67 -9.07
N PRO A 899 14.70 38.27 -8.55
CA PRO A 899 14.75 39.54 -7.82
C PRO A 899 15.63 39.52 -6.57
N ARG A 900 15.91 38.33 -6.00
CA ARG A 900 16.70 38.18 -4.76
C ARG A 900 18.21 38.30 -4.98
N THR A 901 18.69 38.17 -6.21
CA THR A 901 20.13 38.17 -6.56
C THR A 901 20.55 39.34 -7.44
N ALA A 902 19.74 40.40 -7.49
CA ALA A 902 20.02 41.62 -8.26
C ALA A 902 21.19 42.47 -7.71
N GLY A 903 22.17 41.89 -7.00
CA GLY A 903 23.23 42.60 -6.28
C GLY A 903 24.65 42.02 -6.33
N GLU A 904 24.88 40.74 -6.64
CA GLU A 904 26.24 40.17 -6.63
C GLU A 904 26.52 39.47 -7.97
N ALA A 905 27.29 40.13 -8.83
CA ALA A 905 27.46 39.76 -10.23
C ALA A 905 28.84 39.14 -10.52
N VAL A 906 29.13 37.97 -9.96
CA VAL A 906 30.44 37.31 -10.10
C VAL A 906 30.39 36.16 -11.12
N PRO A 907 31.06 36.26 -12.29
CA PRO A 907 30.97 35.24 -13.34
C PRO A 907 31.48 33.87 -12.87
N ALA A 908 30.73 32.81 -13.17
CA ALA A 908 31.07 31.43 -12.82
C ALA A 908 30.98 30.50 -14.03
N VAL A 909 31.95 29.60 -14.17
CA VAL A 909 31.97 28.55 -15.20
C VAL A 909 32.39 27.22 -14.62
N GLU A 910 31.96 26.14 -15.26
CA GLU A 910 32.41 24.78 -14.97
C GLU A 910 33.59 24.44 -15.87
N VAL A 911 34.66 23.90 -15.32
CA VAL A 911 35.88 23.53 -16.03
C VAL A 911 36.07 22.03 -16.00
N SER A 912 36.60 21.47 -17.08
CA SER A 912 36.85 20.03 -17.18
C SER A 912 37.89 19.56 -16.14
N PRO A 913 37.81 18.31 -15.64
CA PRO A 913 38.81 17.76 -14.73
C PRO A 913 40.25 17.88 -15.27
N ALA A 914 40.43 17.71 -16.59
CA ALA A 914 41.72 17.88 -17.25
C ALA A 914 42.24 19.33 -17.16
N TRP A 915 41.35 20.33 -17.16
CA TRP A 915 41.71 21.73 -16.94
C TRP A 915 42.05 22.02 -15.48
N VAL A 916 41.27 21.48 -14.53
CA VAL A 916 41.58 21.58 -13.09
C VAL A 916 42.96 21.01 -12.80
N GLU A 917 43.28 19.82 -13.32
CA GLU A 917 44.60 19.21 -13.15
C GLU A 917 45.74 20.06 -13.70
N ARG A 918 45.55 20.74 -14.83
CA ARG A 918 46.57 21.65 -15.40
C ARG A 918 46.79 22.89 -14.54
N LEU A 919 45.73 23.48 -14.00
CA LEU A 919 45.83 24.62 -13.10
C LEU A 919 46.51 24.23 -11.77
N VAL A 920 46.32 22.99 -11.32
CA VAL A 920 46.89 22.47 -10.06
C VAL A 920 48.34 21.95 -10.24
N ALA A 921 48.78 21.58 -11.45
CA ALA A 921 50.07 20.92 -11.69
C ALA A 921 51.32 21.69 -11.19
N GLY A 922 51.25 23.03 -11.09
CA GLY A 922 52.34 23.90 -10.61
C GLY A 922 52.45 24.03 -9.09
N THR A 923 51.48 23.47 -8.35
CA THR A 923 51.28 23.74 -6.91
C THR A 923 51.95 22.74 -5.98
N GLY A 924 52.51 21.66 -6.55
CA GLY A 924 53.07 20.54 -5.79
C GLY A 924 52.03 19.57 -5.21
N HIS A 925 50.75 19.73 -5.55
CA HIS A 925 49.65 18.85 -5.16
C HIS A 925 48.99 18.21 -6.38
N THR A 926 48.38 17.04 -6.21
CA THR A 926 47.49 16.43 -7.21
C THR A 926 46.02 16.57 -6.81
N LEU A 927 45.10 16.49 -7.77
CA LEU A 927 43.66 16.56 -7.51
C LEU A 927 43.19 15.49 -6.52
N ALA A 928 43.76 14.27 -6.61
CA ALA A 928 43.47 13.18 -5.70
C ALA A 928 43.94 13.48 -4.26
N GLU A 929 45.15 14.03 -4.09
CA GLU A 929 45.68 14.44 -2.79
C GLU A 929 44.85 15.57 -2.15
N LEU A 930 44.38 16.54 -2.94
CA LEU A 930 43.49 17.59 -2.46
C LEU A 930 42.16 17.00 -1.93
N GLY A 931 41.61 16.00 -2.64
CA GLY A 931 40.44 15.25 -2.19
C GLY A 931 40.66 14.47 -0.88
N GLU A 932 41.78 13.77 -0.76
CA GLU A 932 42.14 13.04 0.46
C GLU A 932 42.31 13.97 1.66
N ARG A 933 42.96 15.13 1.48
CA ARG A 933 43.15 16.13 2.54
C ARG A 933 41.84 16.78 2.98
N HIS A 934 40.96 17.10 2.03
CA HIS A 934 39.62 17.60 2.34
C HIS A 934 38.82 16.57 3.16
N ALA A 935 38.84 15.30 2.74
CA ALA A 935 38.18 14.21 3.48
C ALA A 935 38.80 13.95 4.87
N ALA A 936 40.09 14.21 5.04
CA ALA A 936 40.80 14.13 6.32
C ALA A 936 40.54 15.33 7.25
N GLY A 937 39.83 16.36 6.78
CA GLY A 937 39.49 17.55 7.56
C GLY A 937 40.64 18.56 7.72
N GLU A 938 41.57 18.55 6.77
CA GLU A 938 42.71 19.47 6.72
C GLU A 938 42.39 20.70 5.85
N PRO A 939 42.37 21.92 6.42
CA PRO A 939 42.16 23.11 5.63
C PRO A 939 43.40 23.48 4.80
N LEU A 940 43.18 24.07 3.63
CA LEU A 940 44.22 24.51 2.71
C LEU A 940 43.79 25.79 1.98
N PHE A 941 44.70 26.76 1.91
CA PHE A 941 44.59 27.92 1.04
C PHE A 941 45.84 27.96 0.15
N LEU A 942 45.65 27.98 -1.17
CA LEU A 942 46.76 27.86 -2.10
C LEU A 942 46.57 28.77 -3.33
N ASP A 943 47.65 29.43 -3.72
CA ASP A 943 47.76 30.17 -4.98
C ASP A 943 48.35 29.26 -6.03
N THR A 944 47.69 29.13 -7.18
CA THR A 944 48.13 28.23 -8.24
C THR A 944 49.25 28.81 -9.12
N GLY A 945 49.53 30.12 -9.01
CA GLY A 945 50.47 30.84 -9.86
C GLY A 945 49.94 31.14 -11.28
N TRP A 946 48.66 30.91 -11.52
CA TRP A 946 47.95 31.25 -12.76
C TRP A 946 47.12 32.51 -12.56
N ASP A 947 47.08 33.37 -13.57
CA ASP A 947 46.11 34.47 -13.68
C ASP A 947 45.02 34.04 -14.66
N ALA A 948 43.74 34.31 -14.36
CA ALA A 948 42.64 33.96 -15.24
C ALA A 948 41.74 35.17 -15.51
N GLU A 949 41.37 35.35 -16.78
CA GLU A 949 40.37 36.30 -17.24
C GLU A 949 39.14 35.53 -17.75
N LEU A 950 38.01 35.73 -17.06
CA LEU A 950 36.72 35.14 -17.37
C LEU A 950 35.75 36.23 -17.86
N ARG A 951 35.26 36.09 -19.08
CA ARG A 951 34.26 37.01 -19.69
C ARG A 951 32.98 36.27 -20.02
N LEU A 952 31.88 36.68 -19.38
CA LEU A 952 30.51 36.25 -19.65
C LEU A 952 29.66 37.46 -20.08
N PRO A 953 29.82 37.96 -21.33
CA PRO A 953 29.20 39.19 -21.79
C PRO A 953 27.69 38.98 -22.01
N ASN A 954 26.88 39.71 -21.24
CA ASN A 954 25.43 39.68 -21.35
C ASN A 954 24.83 41.10 -21.39
N THR A 955 23.58 41.18 -21.84
CA THR A 955 22.74 42.37 -21.69
C THR A 955 21.53 42.04 -20.83
N GLU A 956 21.22 42.93 -19.91
CA GLU A 956 20.02 42.82 -19.07
C GLU A 956 18.87 43.62 -19.70
N ARG A 957 17.77 42.94 -20.03
CA ARG A 957 16.51 43.54 -20.44
C ARG A 957 15.52 43.47 -19.27
N ARG A 958 15.45 44.55 -18.49
CA ARG A 958 14.47 44.70 -17.41
C ARG A 958 13.10 45.00 -18.03
N GLN A 959 12.07 44.22 -17.70
CA GLN A 959 10.72 44.30 -18.27
C GLN A 959 10.59 43.88 -19.74
N ALA A 960 11.24 42.79 -20.14
CA ALA A 960 10.90 42.13 -21.38
C ALA A 960 9.42 41.71 -21.37
N THR A 961 8.70 42.00 -22.46
CA THR A 961 7.29 41.62 -22.60
C THR A 961 7.19 40.25 -23.27
N GLY A 962 6.45 39.34 -22.66
CA GLY A 962 6.09 38.04 -23.22
C GLY A 962 4.58 37.95 -23.46
N LEU A 963 4.14 37.08 -24.36
CA LEU A 963 2.72 36.90 -24.68
C LEU A 963 2.29 35.46 -24.40
N ASN A 964 1.44 35.26 -23.41
CA ASN A 964 0.75 33.97 -23.25
C ASN A 964 -0.45 33.92 -24.20
N VAL A 965 -0.74 32.77 -24.80
CA VAL A 965 -1.92 32.54 -25.64
C VAL A 965 -2.87 31.59 -24.93
N ILE A 966 -4.06 32.09 -24.61
CA ILE A 966 -5.04 31.41 -23.75
C ILE A 966 -6.33 31.22 -24.52
N GLY A 967 -6.72 29.96 -24.71
CA GLY A 967 -7.99 29.54 -25.29
C GLY A 967 -8.85 28.84 -24.27
N TYR A 968 -10.17 28.97 -24.37
CA TYR A 968 -11.11 28.43 -23.40
C TYR A 968 -12.23 27.64 -24.07
N TRP A 969 -12.61 26.52 -23.47
CA TRP A 969 -13.77 25.72 -23.85
C TRP A 969 -14.72 25.60 -22.65
N PRO A 970 -15.94 26.15 -22.72
CA PRO A 970 -16.87 26.11 -21.59
C PRO A 970 -17.41 24.72 -21.29
N GLY A 971 -17.54 24.40 -20.01
CA GLY A 971 -18.29 23.24 -19.54
C GLY A 971 -19.79 23.38 -19.83
N GLU A 972 -20.46 22.26 -20.17
CA GLU A 972 -21.91 22.25 -20.43
C GLU A 972 -22.75 21.82 -19.20
N ASP A 973 -22.11 21.37 -18.11
CA ASP A 973 -22.81 20.88 -16.92
C ASP A 973 -22.87 21.97 -15.84
N VAL A 974 -24.09 22.42 -15.50
CA VAL A 974 -24.35 23.51 -14.53
C VAL A 974 -23.76 23.24 -13.14
N ALA A 975 -23.45 21.98 -12.79
CA ALA A 975 -22.83 21.64 -11.52
C ALA A 975 -21.30 21.67 -11.56
N LEU A 976 -20.69 21.55 -12.74
CA LEU A 976 -19.25 21.40 -12.93
C LEU A 976 -18.63 22.50 -13.83
N ASP A 977 -19.44 23.40 -14.36
CA ASP A 977 -19.00 24.47 -15.27
C ASP A 977 -18.11 25.50 -14.55
N GLY A 978 -18.26 25.67 -13.24
CA GLY A 978 -17.39 26.44 -12.35
C GLY A 978 -16.05 25.78 -12.00
N GLU A 979 -15.79 24.56 -12.48
CA GLU A 979 -14.51 23.86 -12.35
C GLU A 979 -13.73 23.95 -13.67
N ALA A 980 -12.40 24.11 -13.59
CA ALA A 980 -11.52 24.21 -14.76
C ALA A 980 -10.37 23.20 -14.76
N ILE A 981 -10.01 22.71 -15.94
CA ILE A 981 -8.81 21.91 -16.20
C ILE A 981 -7.91 22.71 -17.13
N ILE A 982 -6.65 22.87 -16.74
CA ILE A 982 -5.65 23.60 -17.51
C ILE A 982 -4.80 22.59 -18.28
N VAL A 983 -4.69 22.76 -19.60
CA VAL A 983 -3.76 22.03 -20.46
C VAL A 983 -2.78 23.05 -21.01
N ALA A 984 -1.49 22.88 -20.74
CA ALA A 984 -0.48 23.89 -20.99
C ALA A 984 0.79 23.33 -21.63
N ALA A 985 1.45 24.16 -22.43
CA ALA A 985 2.78 23.91 -22.99
C ALA A 985 3.51 25.24 -23.18
N HIS A 986 4.83 25.29 -22.99
CA HIS A 986 5.61 26.48 -23.34
C HIS A 986 5.99 26.44 -24.82
N TYR A 987 6.04 27.59 -25.47
CA TYR A 987 6.37 27.69 -26.89
C TYR A 987 7.68 28.43 -27.19
N ASP A 988 8.22 29.15 -26.21
CA ASP A 988 9.50 29.83 -26.35
C ASP A 988 10.66 28.83 -26.40
N GLY A 989 11.76 29.24 -27.03
CA GLY A 989 12.98 28.46 -27.25
C GLY A 989 14.23 29.27 -26.92
N LEU A 990 15.40 28.69 -27.16
CA LEU A 990 16.71 29.31 -26.90
C LEU A 990 17.15 30.34 -27.95
N GLY A 991 16.48 30.39 -29.11
CA GLY A 991 16.80 31.32 -30.17
C GLY A 991 18.08 30.99 -30.96
N ARG A 992 18.80 32.05 -31.34
CA ARG A 992 20.06 31.98 -32.08
C ARG A 992 21.17 32.63 -31.26
N LEU A 993 22.28 31.92 -31.11
CA LEU A 993 23.46 32.43 -30.42
C LEU A 993 24.17 33.53 -31.23
N PRO A 994 25.04 34.36 -30.60
CA PRO A 994 25.80 35.40 -31.28
C PRO A 994 26.73 34.90 -32.41
N ASP A 995 27.14 33.63 -32.35
CA ASP A 995 27.95 32.96 -33.40
C ASP A 995 27.11 32.50 -34.60
N GLY A 996 25.78 32.64 -34.54
CA GLY A 996 24.84 32.24 -35.58
C GLY A 996 24.24 30.85 -35.40
N THR A 997 24.60 30.10 -34.36
CA THR A 997 24.05 28.76 -34.10
C THR A 997 22.57 28.85 -33.72
N LEU A 998 21.69 28.15 -34.46
CA LEU A 998 20.24 28.12 -34.22
C LEU A 998 19.87 26.95 -33.31
N TYR A 999 19.00 27.20 -32.34
CA TYR A 999 18.39 26.18 -31.48
C TYR A 999 16.90 26.07 -31.80
N PRO A 1000 16.49 25.07 -32.59
CA PRO A 1000 15.14 25.04 -33.14
C PRO A 1000 14.06 24.55 -32.16
N GLY A 1001 14.41 23.83 -31.09
CA GLY A 1001 13.51 23.41 -30.00
C GLY A 1001 12.34 22.52 -30.45
N ALA A 1002 12.57 21.61 -31.41
CA ALA A 1002 11.51 20.78 -31.99
C ALA A 1002 10.87 19.83 -30.96
N ASN A 1003 11.67 19.10 -30.18
CA ASN A 1003 11.18 18.24 -29.12
C ASN A 1003 10.94 19.03 -27.84
N ASP A 1004 11.88 19.90 -27.46
CA ASP A 1004 11.90 20.60 -26.17
C ASP A 1004 10.57 21.27 -25.84
N ASN A 1005 10.12 22.16 -26.73
CA ASN A 1005 8.90 22.95 -26.55
C ASN A 1005 7.86 22.75 -27.66
N ALA A 1006 8.27 22.66 -28.93
CA ALA A 1006 7.32 22.60 -30.05
C ALA A 1006 6.45 21.33 -30.04
N SER A 1007 7.02 20.17 -29.65
CA SER A 1007 6.28 18.91 -29.53
C SER A 1007 5.13 18.97 -28.51
N GLY A 1008 5.34 19.66 -27.39
CA GLY A 1008 4.32 19.84 -26.35
C GLY A 1008 3.16 20.71 -26.83
N VAL A 1009 3.49 21.84 -27.49
CA VAL A 1009 2.50 22.77 -28.05
C VAL A 1009 1.68 22.11 -29.16
N ALA A 1010 2.34 21.40 -30.08
CA ALA A 1010 1.67 20.66 -31.14
C ALA A 1010 0.73 19.59 -30.59
N THR A 1011 1.15 18.87 -29.54
CA THR A 1011 0.31 17.87 -28.88
C THR A 1011 -0.92 18.50 -28.22
N MET A 1012 -0.75 19.64 -27.54
CA MET A 1012 -1.86 20.39 -26.96
C MET A 1012 -2.86 20.87 -28.02
N LEU A 1013 -2.38 21.41 -29.14
CA LEU A 1013 -3.22 21.84 -30.26
C LEU A 1013 -4.02 20.68 -30.83
N GLU A 1014 -3.38 19.54 -31.05
CA GLU A 1014 -4.04 18.37 -31.62
C GLU A 1014 -5.03 17.71 -30.65
N VAL A 1015 -4.77 17.76 -29.34
CA VAL A 1015 -5.77 17.39 -28.32
C VAL A 1015 -7.02 18.27 -28.49
N ALA A 1016 -6.88 19.60 -28.59
CA ALA A 1016 -8.03 20.49 -28.78
C ALA A 1016 -8.80 20.20 -30.08
N ARG A 1017 -8.09 19.95 -31.20
CA ARG A 1017 -8.71 19.58 -32.48
C ARG A 1017 -9.41 18.22 -32.40
N THR A 1018 -8.81 17.24 -31.73
CA THR A 1018 -9.40 15.90 -31.51
C THR A 1018 -10.68 16.00 -30.70
N LEU A 1019 -10.71 16.80 -29.62
CA LEU A 1019 -11.93 17.03 -28.82
C LEU A 1019 -13.07 17.58 -29.69
N ARG A 1020 -12.76 18.58 -30.55
CA ARG A 1020 -13.72 19.17 -31.49
C ARG A 1020 -14.20 18.17 -32.52
N ASP A 1021 -13.29 17.50 -33.22
CA ASP A 1021 -13.58 16.62 -34.34
C ASP A 1021 -14.40 15.40 -33.89
N GLN A 1022 -14.20 14.94 -32.65
CA GLN A 1022 -14.97 13.85 -32.03
C GLN A 1022 -16.28 14.32 -31.35
N GLY A 1023 -16.63 15.60 -31.47
CA GLY A 1023 -17.85 16.16 -30.87
C GLY A 1023 -17.90 16.00 -29.34
N PHE A 1024 -16.75 16.06 -28.68
CA PHE A 1024 -16.69 15.98 -27.21
C PHE A 1024 -17.27 17.25 -26.59
N ARG A 1025 -18.13 17.06 -25.59
CA ARG A 1025 -18.77 18.13 -24.83
C ARG A 1025 -18.30 18.02 -23.40
N PRO A 1026 -17.35 18.85 -22.96
CA PRO A 1026 -16.80 18.74 -21.62
C PRO A 1026 -17.85 19.19 -20.60
N LYS A 1027 -17.92 18.53 -19.44
CA LYS A 1027 -18.78 18.97 -18.35
C LYS A 1027 -18.12 20.10 -17.56
N ARG A 1028 -16.81 19.98 -17.35
CA ARG A 1028 -15.94 21.02 -16.78
C ARG A 1028 -15.43 21.95 -17.86
N SER A 1029 -15.02 23.14 -17.46
CA SER A 1029 -14.33 24.05 -18.36
C SER A 1029 -12.91 23.55 -18.68
N LEU A 1030 -12.45 23.69 -19.92
CA LEU A 1030 -11.07 23.43 -20.33
C LEU A 1030 -10.38 24.74 -20.70
N ILE A 1031 -9.19 24.99 -20.16
CA ILE A 1031 -8.36 26.15 -20.49
C ILE A 1031 -7.08 25.63 -21.14
N PHE A 1032 -6.84 26.03 -22.37
CA PHE A 1032 -5.63 25.71 -23.13
C PHE A 1032 -4.67 26.90 -23.06
N VAL A 1033 -3.44 26.68 -22.65
CA VAL A 1033 -2.45 27.75 -22.41
C VAL A 1033 -1.15 27.44 -23.10
N ALA A 1034 -0.83 28.18 -24.17
CA ALA A 1034 0.52 28.23 -24.69
C ALA A 1034 1.24 29.43 -24.04
N TYR A 1035 2.22 29.18 -23.18
CA TYR A 1035 2.90 30.24 -22.42
C TYR A 1035 4.34 30.47 -22.88
N THR A 1036 4.90 31.60 -22.47
CA THR A 1036 6.29 32.00 -22.76
C THR A 1036 7.12 32.11 -21.48
N ASP A 1037 8.42 32.30 -21.62
CA ASP A 1037 9.45 32.25 -20.57
C ASP A 1037 9.61 30.86 -19.92
N GLY A 1038 9.07 29.80 -20.51
CA GLY A 1038 9.21 28.43 -20.00
C GLY A 1038 10.67 27.97 -20.03
N GLU A 1039 11.40 28.32 -21.09
CA GLU A 1039 12.84 28.04 -21.27
C GLU A 1039 13.73 28.83 -20.31
N ARG A 1040 13.16 29.82 -19.61
CA ARG A 1040 13.85 30.61 -18.59
C ARG A 1040 13.56 30.09 -17.19
N HIS A 1041 13.20 28.80 -17.09
CA HIS A 1041 12.90 28.10 -15.85
C HIS A 1041 11.75 28.72 -15.05
N ARG A 1042 10.81 29.37 -15.76
CA ARG A 1042 9.63 29.96 -15.15
C ARG A 1042 8.50 28.95 -15.13
N ALA A 1043 8.03 28.62 -13.93
CA ALA A 1043 6.87 27.76 -13.78
C ALA A 1043 5.62 28.44 -14.35
N LEU A 1044 4.64 27.61 -14.73
CA LEU A 1044 3.30 28.08 -15.06
C LEU A 1044 2.64 28.72 -13.81
N ASP A 1045 2.49 30.04 -13.83
CA ASP A 1045 1.86 30.83 -12.76
C ASP A 1045 0.34 30.92 -12.95
N TYR A 1046 -0.38 29.91 -12.47
CA TYR A 1046 -1.83 29.76 -12.61
C TYR A 1046 -2.62 30.98 -12.15
N GLU A 1047 -2.25 31.61 -11.03
CA GLU A 1047 -2.96 32.77 -10.50
C GLU A 1047 -2.90 33.93 -11.49
N ARG A 1048 -1.73 34.11 -12.12
CA ARG A 1048 -1.54 35.14 -13.14
C ARG A 1048 -2.38 34.86 -14.38
N PHE A 1049 -2.47 33.61 -14.86
CA PHE A 1049 -3.32 33.27 -16.01
C PHE A 1049 -4.81 33.46 -15.72
N LEU A 1050 -5.28 33.08 -14.54
CA LEU A 1050 -6.69 33.26 -14.16
C LEU A 1050 -7.06 34.75 -14.00
N GLN A 1051 -6.08 35.63 -13.81
CA GLN A 1051 -6.27 37.08 -13.86
C GLN A 1051 -6.35 37.64 -15.29
N ALA A 1052 -6.14 36.83 -16.34
CA ALA A 1052 -6.24 37.30 -17.72
C ALA A 1052 -7.64 37.89 -17.99
N ARG A 1053 -8.69 37.19 -17.54
CA ARG A 1053 -10.07 37.55 -17.86
C ARG A 1053 -10.92 37.60 -16.60
N MET A 1054 -11.78 38.62 -16.51
CA MET A 1054 -12.74 38.72 -15.40
C MET A 1054 -13.65 37.47 -15.36
N GLY A 1055 -13.72 36.81 -14.21
CA GLY A 1055 -14.49 35.58 -14.01
C GLY A 1055 -13.65 34.30 -14.11
N PHE A 1056 -12.44 34.33 -14.68
CA PHE A 1056 -11.55 33.16 -14.66
C PHE A 1056 -10.98 32.91 -13.25
N ASP A 1057 -10.82 33.97 -12.48
CA ASP A 1057 -10.45 33.94 -11.06
C ASP A 1057 -11.50 33.23 -10.16
N ALA A 1058 -12.71 33.03 -10.66
CA ALA A 1058 -13.76 32.28 -9.98
C ALA A 1058 -13.70 30.76 -10.21
N PHE A 1059 -12.90 30.27 -11.18
CA PHE A 1059 -12.81 28.83 -11.44
C PHE A 1059 -12.05 28.10 -10.34
N GLU A 1060 -12.60 26.97 -9.90
CA GLU A 1060 -11.84 26.00 -9.11
C GLU A 1060 -11.02 25.13 -10.07
N VAL A 1061 -9.69 25.27 -10.04
CA VAL A 1061 -8.82 24.49 -10.92
C VAL A 1061 -8.61 23.08 -10.36
N VAL A 1062 -9.19 22.10 -11.04
CA VAL A 1062 -9.20 20.68 -10.65
C VAL A 1062 -7.90 19.99 -11.03
N ALA A 1063 -7.32 20.33 -12.17
CA ALA A 1063 -6.05 19.78 -12.62
C ALA A 1063 -5.33 20.71 -13.60
N ALA A 1064 -4.01 20.69 -13.56
CA ALA A 1064 -3.12 21.31 -14.52
C ALA A 1064 -2.23 20.24 -15.18
N ILE A 1065 -2.21 20.21 -16.50
CA ILE A 1065 -1.47 19.25 -17.31
C ILE A 1065 -0.47 20.05 -18.12
N GLN A 1066 0.81 19.89 -17.86
CA GLN A 1066 1.88 20.47 -18.64
C GLN A 1066 2.44 19.42 -19.59
N ILE A 1067 2.60 19.77 -20.87
CA ILE A 1067 3.11 18.87 -21.91
C ILE A 1067 4.40 19.49 -22.47
N SER A 1068 5.49 18.74 -22.44
CA SER A 1068 6.81 19.20 -22.88
C SER A 1068 7.68 17.99 -23.27
N GLY A 1069 8.49 18.08 -24.33
CA GLY A 1069 9.41 17.00 -24.69
C GLY A 1069 8.78 15.64 -25.01
N VAL A 1070 7.77 15.55 -25.89
CA VAL A 1070 6.96 14.32 -26.11
C VAL A 1070 7.23 13.59 -27.44
N GLY A 1071 8.09 14.14 -28.30
CA GLY A 1071 8.34 13.64 -29.65
C GLY A 1071 9.68 12.90 -29.86
N ALA A 1072 10.64 13.01 -28.94
CA ALA A 1072 11.97 12.41 -29.06
C ALA A 1072 12.55 12.01 -27.69
N GLY A 1073 13.68 11.28 -27.71
CA GLY A 1073 14.39 10.79 -26.52
C GLY A 1073 14.76 9.31 -26.60
N SER A 1074 15.79 8.86 -25.87
CA SER A 1074 16.29 7.49 -25.94
C SER A 1074 15.36 6.42 -25.35
N GLY A 1075 14.38 6.81 -24.54
CA GLY A 1075 13.46 5.89 -23.88
C GLY A 1075 12.36 5.30 -24.78
N ASP A 1076 11.66 4.29 -24.26
CA ASP A 1076 10.58 3.56 -24.93
C ASP A 1076 9.18 3.80 -24.32
N ARG A 1077 9.05 4.87 -23.54
CA ARG A 1077 7.87 5.13 -22.69
C ARG A 1077 7.65 6.62 -22.49
N ALA A 1078 6.39 7.02 -22.32
CA ALA A 1078 6.04 8.35 -21.86
C ALA A 1078 6.40 8.51 -20.37
N ALA A 1079 6.92 9.66 -19.98
CA ALA A 1079 7.20 10.03 -18.60
C ALA A 1079 6.08 10.93 -18.07
N VAL A 1080 5.45 10.53 -16.96
CA VAL A 1080 4.44 11.31 -16.25
C VAL A 1080 5.06 11.71 -14.92
N TRP A 1081 5.60 12.92 -14.90
CA TRP A 1081 6.45 13.46 -13.85
C TRP A 1081 5.73 14.57 -13.06
N LEU A 1082 6.18 14.82 -11.83
CA LEU A 1082 5.70 15.89 -10.94
C LEU A 1082 4.18 15.96 -10.74
N SER A 1083 3.61 14.90 -10.13
CA SER A 1083 2.22 14.90 -9.72
C SER A 1083 2.03 15.32 -8.27
N SER A 1084 1.35 16.43 -8.01
CA SER A 1084 0.99 16.85 -6.65
C SER A 1084 -0.14 16.01 -6.03
N ARG A 1085 -0.83 15.17 -6.83
CA ARG A 1085 -1.87 14.23 -6.35
C ARG A 1085 -1.81 12.87 -7.06
N GLU A 1086 -1.65 11.77 -6.32
CA GLU A 1086 -1.58 10.39 -6.86
C GLU A 1086 -2.74 10.04 -7.79
N ARG A 1087 -3.93 10.58 -7.49
CA ARG A 1087 -5.12 10.33 -8.28
C ARG A 1087 -4.97 10.80 -9.74
N LEU A 1088 -4.28 11.93 -9.94
CA LEU A 1088 -3.98 12.46 -11.26
C LEU A 1088 -2.96 11.56 -11.98
N SER A 1089 -1.91 11.11 -11.28
CA SER A 1089 -0.94 10.14 -11.84
C SER A 1089 -1.61 8.84 -12.25
N GLN A 1090 -2.47 8.28 -11.39
CA GLN A 1090 -3.21 7.04 -11.66
C GLN A 1090 -4.17 7.19 -12.84
N LEU A 1091 -4.72 8.38 -13.05
CA LEU A 1091 -5.54 8.67 -14.22
C LEU A 1091 -4.72 8.56 -15.51
N PHE A 1092 -3.54 9.17 -15.56
CA PHE A 1092 -2.65 9.07 -16.72
C PHE A 1092 -2.15 7.64 -16.93
N ILE A 1093 -1.74 6.92 -15.88
CA ILE A 1093 -1.35 5.51 -15.97
C ILE A 1093 -2.50 4.66 -16.53
N LYS A 1094 -3.74 4.91 -16.08
CA LYS A 1094 -4.91 4.15 -16.53
C LYS A 1094 -5.29 4.51 -17.96
N ALA A 1095 -5.20 5.79 -18.35
CA ALA A 1095 -5.39 6.24 -19.71
C ALA A 1095 -4.39 5.55 -20.64
N ALA A 1096 -3.10 5.58 -20.29
CA ALA A 1096 -2.03 4.93 -21.02
C ALA A 1096 -2.25 3.42 -21.23
N ARG A 1097 -2.58 2.68 -20.16
CA ARG A 1097 -2.93 1.25 -20.28
C ARG A 1097 -4.12 1.00 -21.19
N LYS A 1098 -5.05 1.94 -21.31
CA LYS A 1098 -6.21 1.80 -22.19
C LYS A 1098 -5.87 2.10 -23.64
N VAL A 1099 -4.98 3.04 -23.92
CA VAL A 1099 -4.51 3.32 -25.28
C VAL A 1099 -3.29 2.51 -25.71
N ASN A 1100 -2.74 1.68 -24.82
CA ASN A 1100 -1.54 0.85 -25.05
C ASN A 1100 -0.20 1.61 -25.05
N THR A 1101 -0.18 2.81 -24.48
CA THR A 1101 1.04 3.60 -24.24
C THR A 1101 1.78 3.08 -23.01
N ARG A 1102 3.10 2.90 -23.10
CA ARG A 1102 3.95 2.60 -21.95
C ARG A 1102 4.22 3.89 -21.18
N VAL A 1103 4.06 3.86 -19.86
CA VAL A 1103 4.28 5.03 -18.99
C VAL A 1103 5.26 4.71 -17.88
N ASN A 1104 6.15 5.66 -17.62
CA ASN A 1104 6.96 5.78 -16.42
C ASN A 1104 6.44 6.92 -15.54
N THR A 1105 6.49 6.74 -14.23
CA THR A 1105 6.23 7.82 -13.26
C THR A 1105 7.42 8.06 -12.33
N ARG A 1106 8.59 7.51 -12.66
CA ARG A 1106 9.78 7.54 -11.80
C ARG A 1106 10.97 8.24 -12.41
N GLU A 1107 11.03 8.29 -13.73
CA GLU A 1107 12.05 9.08 -14.41
C GLU A 1107 11.66 10.56 -14.33
N PRO A 1108 12.67 11.43 -14.13
CA PRO A 1108 12.48 12.86 -14.25
C PRO A 1108 11.85 13.19 -15.62
N GLY A 1109 10.91 14.14 -15.64
CA GLY A 1109 10.42 14.71 -16.90
C GLY A 1109 11.47 15.64 -17.50
N LEU A 1110 11.17 16.22 -18.67
CA LEU A 1110 12.03 17.25 -19.25
C LEU A 1110 12.19 18.42 -18.24
N HIS A 1111 13.42 18.92 -18.07
CA HIS A 1111 13.75 20.02 -17.14
C HIS A 1111 13.50 19.72 -15.65
N ALA A 1112 13.60 18.46 -15.23
CA ALA A 1112 13.24 18.04 -13.88
C ALA A 1112 14.30 18.30 -12.79
N ASP A 1113 15.54 18.52 -13.18
CA ASP A 1113 16.62 19.07 -12.38
C ASP A 1113 16.50 20.59 -12.19
N ALA A 1114 15.70 21.26 -13.04
CA ALA A 1114 15.53 22.70 -12.99
C ALA A 1114 14.45 23.13 -11.97
N THR A 1115 14.82 24.05 -11.08
CA THR A 1115 13.92 24.56 -10.04
C THR A 1115 12.96 25.59 -10.62
N LEU A 1116 11.80 25.12 -11.10
CA LEU A 1116 10.76 25.99 -11.65
C LEU A 1116 10.26 27.02 -10.61
N TRP A 1117 10.37 28.31 -10.94
CA TRP A 1117 9.96 29.41 -10.04
C TRP A 1117 8.90 30.34 -10.67
N PRO A 1118 7.87 30.77 -9.92
CA PRO A 1118 7.51 30.34 -8.56
C PRO A 1118 7.09 28.86 -8.54
N ARG A 1119 7.46 28.10 -7.51
CA ARG A 1119 6.96 26.72 -7.37
C ARG A 1119 5.42 26.73 -7.44
N PRO A 1120 4.80 25.82 -8.20
CA PRO A 1120 3.35 25.64 -8.16
C PRO A 1120 2.90 25.54 -6.70
N LYS A 1121 1.83 26.26 -6.31
CA LYS A 1121 1.26 26.12 -4.97
C LYS A 1121 1.00 24.64 -4.71
N GLY A 1122 1.53 24.09 -3.61
CA GLY A 1122 1.49 22.66 -3.30
C GLY A 1122 0.08 22.02 -3.21
N ASP A 1123 -0.98 22.83 -3.24
CA ASP A 1123 -2.37 22.38 -3.18
C ASP A 1123 -3.01 22.13 -4.56
N LEU A 1124 -2.44 22.66 -5.66
CA LEU A 1124 -2.99 22.53 -7.01
C LEU A 1124 -2.56 21.19 -7.64
N PRO A 1125 -3.49 20.33 -8.11
CA PRO A 1125 -3.18 19.08 -8.80
C PRO A 1125 -2.50 19.36 -10.13
N SER A 1126 -1.19 19.21 -10.24
CA SER A 1126 -0.44 19.40 -11.49
C SER A 1126 0.21 18.11 -11.93
N VAL A 1127 0.45 17.92 -13.22
CA VAL A 1127 1.24 16.81 -13.77
C VAL A 1127 1.99 17.28 -15.02
N VAL A 1128 3.23 16.85 -15.17
CA VAL A 1128 4.07 17.10 -16.34
C VAL A 1128 4.15 15.80 -17.16
N VAL A 1129 3.90 15.90 -18.46
CA VAL A 1129 3.95 14.79 -19.41
C VAL A 1129 5.06 15.07 -20.41
N SER A 1130 6.03 14.15 -20.47
CA SER A 1130 7.13 14.14 -21.43
C SER A 1130 7.38 12.73 -21.96
N TRP A 1131 8.42 12.55 -22.76
CA TRP A 1131 8.96 11.25 -23.14
C TRP A 1131 10.22 10.92 -22.34
N ALA A 1132 10.45 9.65 -22.03
CA ALA A 1132 11.65 9.24 -21.33
C ALA A 1132 12.91 9.52 -22.18
N GLY A 1133 13.89 10.21 -21.61
CA GLY A 1133 15.07 10.67 -22.33
C GLY A 1133 14.83 11.89 -23.22
N ALA A 1134 13.72 12.64 -23.04
CA ALA A 1134 13.47 13.86 -23.81
C ALA A 1134 14.61 14.88 -23.71
N ASP A 1135 15.32 14.91 -22.58
CA ASP A 1135 16.47 15.78 -22.37
C ASP A 1135 17.65 15.43 -23.30
N ASP A 1136 17.76 14.20 -23.81
CA ASP A 1136 18.88 13.75 -24.64
C ASP A 1136 19.08 14.63 -25.89
N VAL A 1137 18.00 15.27 -26.35
CA VAL A 1137 17.98 16.16 -27.50
C VAL A 1137 17.65 17.60 -27.14
N SER A 1138 17.22 17.90 -25.91
CA SER A 1138 16.86 19.26 -25.50
C SER A 1138 18.07 20.17 -25.47
N HIS A 1139 17.84 21.47 -25.66
CA HIS A 1139 18.90 22.49 -25.62
C HIS A 1139 20.11 22.23 -26.51
N LEU A 1140 19.93 21.49 -27.61
CA LEU A 1140 20.95 21.22 -28.63
C LEU A 1140 20.53 21.80 -29.99
N PRO A 1141 21.50 22.23 -30.83
CA PRO A 1141 21.20 22.65 -32.21
C PRO A 1141 20.60 21.52 -33.06
N THR A 1142 20.81 20.27 -32.64
CA THR A 1142 20.26 19.07 -33.28
C THR A 1142 18.79 18.82 -32.93
N ASP A 1143 18.13 19.63 -32.09
CA ASP A 1143 16.70 19.49 -31.80
C ASP A 1143 15.81 19.98 -32.95
N THR A 1144 15.83 19.24 -34.06
CA THR A 1144 15.11 19.54 -35.31
C THR A 1144 13.90 18.62 -35.49
N ALA A 1145 12.96 19.03 -36.35
CA ALA A 1145 11.76 18.24 -36.65
C ALA A 1145 12.08 16.84 -37.22
N ASP A 1146 13.21 16.67 -37.90
CA ASP A 1146 13.65 15.38 -38.46
C ASP A 1146 13.94 14.32 -37.36
N ASN A 1147 14.22 14.77 -36.13
CA ASN A 1147 14.49 13.89 -34.99
C ASN A 1147 13.23 13.50 -34.20
N ILE A 1148 12.05 13.96 -34.63
CA ILE A 1148 10.77 13.65 -33.99
C ILE A 1148 10.23 12.32 -34.50
N ASP A 1149 9.95 11.43 -33.56
CA ASP A 1149 9.31 10.13 -33.82
C ASP A 1149 7.79 10.28 -33.74
N LEU A 1150 7.14 10.06 -34.88
CA LEU A 1150 5.69 10.12 -35.04
C LEU A 1150 4.95 9.18 -34.06
N HIS A 1151 5.51 8.00 -33.78
CA HIS A 1151 4.86 7.04 -32.87
C HIS A 1151 4.81 7.57 -31.43
N LYS A 1152 5.84 8.30 -31.00
CA LYS A 1152 5.90 8.88 -29.65
C LYS A 1152 4.86 9.99 -29.49
N LEU A 1153 4.76 10.86 -30.50
CA LEU A 1153 3.73 11.90 -30.56
C LEU A 1153 2.32 11.31 -30.53
N GLN A 1154 2.07 10.25 -31.30
CA GLN A 1154 0.79 9.55 -31.33
C GLN A 1154 0.44 8.96 -29.96
N ASP A 1155 1.34 8.16 -29.39
CA ASP A 1155 1.13 7.47 -28.11
C ASP A 1155 0.84 8.44 -26.95
N VAL A 1156 1.58 9.56 -26.88
CA VAL A 1156 1.37 10.58 -25.86
C VAL A 1156 0.08 11.35 -26.12
N GLY A 1157 -0.19 11.72 -27.37
CA GLY A 1157 -1.40 12.43 -27.76
C GLY A 1157 -2.69 11.66 -27.45
N GLU A 1158 -2.73 10.36 -27.76
CA GLU A 1158 -3.86 9.48 -27.42
C GLU A 1158 -4.06 9.36 -25.90
N MET A 1159 -2.96 9.23 -25.15
CA MET A 1159 -2.98 9.15 -23.70
C MET A 1159 -3.52 10.45 -23.08
N VAL A 1160 -2.97 11.61 -23.47
CA VAL A 1160 -3.38 12.93 -22.97
C VAL A 1160 -4.84 13.20 -23.35
N SER A 1161 -5.24 12.91 -24.58
CA SER A 1161 -6.63 13.07 -25.04
C SER A 1161 -7.60 12.27 -24.17
N LEU A 1162 -7.28 11.00 -23.89
CA LEU A 1162 -8.12 10.16 -23.04
C LEU A 1162 -8.17 10.67 -21.60
N ALA A 1163 -7.03 11.10 -21.06
CA ALA A 1163 -6.93 11.68 -19.72
C ALA A 1163 -7.79 12.95 -19.57
N VAL A 1164 -7.67 13.88 -20.52
CA VAL A 1164 -8.45 15.13 -20.55
C VAL A 1164 -9.95 14.84 -20.69
N MET A 1165 -10.36 13.94 -21.60
CA MET A 1165 -11.78 13.59 -21.76
C MET A 1165 -12.38 12.98 -20.48
N VAL A 1166 -11.61 12.16 -19.76
CA VAL A 1166 -12.05 11.57 -18.48
C VAL A 1166 -12.14 12.64 -17.40
N LEU A 1167 -11.09 13.44 -17.21
CA LEU A 1167 -11.09 14.53 -16.23
C LEU A 1167 -12.25 15.49 -16.45
N ALA A 1168 -12.52 15.85 -17.70
CA ALA A 1168 -13.57 16.79 -18.05
C ALA A 1168 -15.00 16.23 -17.94
N SER A 1169 -15.17 14.92 -17.71
CA SER A 1169 -16.48 14.25 -17.74
C SER A 1169 -16.87 13.53 -16.45
N ASP A 1170 -15.89 13.02 -15.71
CA ASP A 1170 -16.10 12.15 -14.56
C ASP A 1170 -16.24 13.02 -13.30
N PRO A 1171 -17.44 13.15 -12.70
CA PRO A 1171 -17.67 13.98 -11.51
C PRO A 1171 -16.91 13.46 -10.29
N ALA A 1172 -16.40 12.23 -10.35
CA ALA A 1172 -15.61 11.69 -9.27
C ALA A 1172 -14.24 12.35 -9.17
N TYR A 1173 -13.71 13.03 -10.19
CA TYR A 1173 -12.35 13.58 -10.23
C TYR A 1173 -12.27 15.03 -9.78
#